data_AF-A0A2K8P0U9-F1
#
_entry.id   AF-A0A2K8P0U9-F1
#
_cell.length_a   1.000
_cell.length_b   1.000
_cell.length_c   1.000
_cell.angle_alpha   90.00
_cell.angle_beta   90.00
_cell.angle_gamma   90.00
#
_symmetry.space_group_name_H-M   'P 1'
#
loop_
_entity.id
_entity.type
_entity.pdbx_description
1 polymer ?
#
loop_
_entity_poly.entity_id
_entity_poly.type
_entity_poly.pdbx_seq_one_letter_code
_entity_poly.pdbx_strand_id
1 'polypeptide(L)'
;MKKEKSNFKKIILLLILMVPLAATPFIIFGLSQKISKDISSIQNELQSILDQRLNKFWTKEELQEELNKKYGNNAINVELIFFNYAQKSFEQKTEKYKFTGNNLNNDETIYTGSIELAHNFKLNKTKNIFEVKTQLQDLLNSPDYTNKSWTKTALEQAIFAANIDDAGGISVEEIKTINTRAFTGGPQSTSWKFTGHGNQSNHWKYTNHITLEHNWNNLEDKTQNIININSQLQDLLNSPDYTNKSWTKTALEQAIVAANIDDAGGISVEEIKTINTRAFTGGPQSTSWKFTGHGNQSNHWKYTNHITLEHNWNNLEDKTQNIININSQLQDLLNSPDYTNKSWTKTALEQAIVAANIDVAGGISVEEIKTINTRAFTGGPQNTTWKFIGHGDQSNHWKYTNHITLEHNWNNLEDKTQNIININSQLQDLLNSPDYTNKSWTKTALEQAIVAANIDDAGGISVEEIKTINTRAFTGGPQNTTWKFIGHGDQSNHWKYTNHITLEHNWNNLEDKTQNIININSQLQDLLNSPDYTNKSWTKTALEQAIVAANIDDAGGISVEEIKTINTRAFTGGPQNTTWKFIGHGDQSNHWKYTNHITLEHNWNNKKDSSENIINIQNILQDILNSEDYKRKSWDKVELEQLLISMNIDVKGGIVIEEGETIKHTSKKRGPHTTTWKFVGNGNINNYFKYNGEIILEHNWNNKWIQ
;
A
#
# COMPACT_ATOMS: atom_id res chain seq x y z
N MET A 1 16.02 -83.09 -20.96
CA MET A 1 14.79 -83.82 -21.34
C MET A 1 15.06 -85.33 -21.24
N LYS A 2 14.01 -86.16 -21.09
CA LYS A 2 13.96 -87.65 -21.07
C LYS A 2 15.18 -88.45 -21.59
N LYS A 3 15.59 -89.48 -20.81
CA LYS A 3 15.87 -90.90 -21.22
C LYS A 3 17.02 -91.16 -22.25
N GLU A 4 17.58 -92.36 -22.45
CA GLU A 4 17.68 -93.64 -21.70
C GLU A 4 18.90 -94.45 -22.18
N LYS A 5 19.37 -95.42 -21.38
CA LYS A 5 20.01 -96.71 -21.76
C LYS A 5 20.98 -96.78 -22.97
N SER A 6 22.24 -97.11 -22.69
CA SER A 6 23.06 -97.96 -23.59
C SER A 6 22.94 -99.44 -23.16
N ASN A 7 22.95 -100.38 -24.11
CA ASN A 7 22.83 -101.82 -23.86
C ASN A 7 23.32 -102.65 -25.08
N PHE A 8 23.63 -103.94 -24.85
CA PHE A 8 24.24 -104.92 -25.79
C PHE A 8 25.69 -104.65 -26.23
N LYS A 9 26.63 -105.60 -26.42
CA LYS A 9 26.76 -107.10 -26.46
C LYS A 9 27.02 -107.72 -27.86
N LYS A 10 28.14 -108.50 -27.91
CA LYS A 10 28.32 -109.90 -28.43
C LYS A 10 28.73 -110.21 -29.91
N ILE A 11 29.51 -111.33 -30.04
CA ILE A 11 29.68 -112.28 -31.20
C ILE A 11 30.51 -111.72 -32.39
N ILE A 12 31.36 -112.43 -33.17
CA ILE A 12 31.79 -113.85 -33.43
C ILE A 12 33.34 -113.97 -33.17
N LEU A 13 34.06 -115.05 -32.81
CA LEU A 13 33.87 -116.49 -32.49
C LEU A 13 34.05 -117.59 -33.59
N LEU A 14 35.27 -117.81 -34.11
CA LEU A 14 35.71 -119.03 -34.87
C LEU A 14 37.27 -119.13 -34.84
N LEU A 15 38.03 -120.25 -34.81
CA LEU A 15 37.89 -121.73 -34.73
C LEU A 15 38.40 -122.54 -35.96
N ILE A 16 38.83 -123.80 -35.73
CA ILE A 16 39.52 -124.82 -36.59
C ILE A 16 41.06 -124.82 -36.43
N LEU A 17 41.78 -125.74 -35.73
CA LEU A 17 41.90 -127.24 -35.67
C LEU A 17 42.74 -127.91 -36.76
N MET A 18 43.81 -128.63 -36.34
CA MET A 18 44.20 -129.99 -36.79
C MET A 18 45.37 -130.53 -35.94
N VAL A 19 45.58 -131.86 -35.91
CA VAL A 19 46.54 -132.58 -35.05
C VAL A 19 47.27 -133.67 -35.88
N PRO A 20 48.57 -133.93 -35.64
CA PRO A 20 49.03 -135.30 -35.34
C PRO A 20 49.87 -135.34 -34.05
N LEU A 21 49.71 -136.29 -33.12
CA LEU A 21 49.94 -137.75 -33.22
C LEU A 21 51.41 -138.11 -33.49
N ALA A 22 52.13 -138.48 -32.43
CA ALA A 22 53.40 -139.19 -32.52
C ALA A 22 53.14 -140.71 -32.68
N ALA A 23 53.92 -141.36 -33.54
CA ALA A 23 53.87 -142.80 -33.77
C ALA A 23 55.29 -143.40 -33.81
N THR A 24 55.39 -144.72 -33.71
CA THR A 24 56.60 -145.49 -33.43
C THR A 24 57.61 -145.57 -34.59
N PRO A 25 58.90 -145.85 -34.30
CA PRO A 25 59.98 -145.78 -35.30
C PRO A 25 60.02 -146.99 -36.24
N PHE A 26 60.53 -146.77 -37.45
CA PHE A 26 61.03 -147.81 -38.34
C PHE A 26 62.46 -147.49 -38.77
N ILE A 27 63.36 -148.47 -38.66
CA ILE A 27 64.72 -148.37 -39.17
C ILE A 27 64.71 -148.81 -40.64
N ILE A 28 65.14 -147.94 -41.55
CA ILE A 28 65.50 -148.31 -42.92
C ILE A 28 66.88 -147.74 -43.21
N PHE A 29 67.87 -148.62 -43.36
CA PHE A 29 69.19 -148.26 -43.88
C PHE A 29 69.06 -148.02 -45.39
N GLY A 30 69.15 -146.77 -45.83
CA GLY A 30 69.17 -146.38 -47.23
C GLY A 30 70.40 -145.51 -47.50
N LEU A 31 71.23 -145.88 -48.49
CA LEU A 31 72.40 -145.08 -48.84
C LEU A 31 71.96 -143.73 -49.42
N SER A 32 72.36 -142.64 -48.76
CA SER A 32 72.12 -141.29 -49.25
C SER A 32 72.98 -141.03 -50.49
N GLN A 33 72.37 -141.16 -51.68
CA GLN A 33 72.91 -140.52 -52.87
C GLN A 33 72.74 -139.00 -52.69
N LYS A 34 73.83 -138.23 -52.78
CA LYS A 34 73.79 -136.75 -52.75
C LYS A 34 73.05 -136.23 -54.00
N ILE A 35 71.72 -136.16 -53.94
CA ILE A 35 70.88 -135.58 -55.00
C ILE A 35 71.09 -134.07 -55.00
N SER A 36 71.92 -133.59 -55.93
CA SER A 36 72.03 -132.17 -56.21
C SER A 36 70.69 -131.63 -56.69
N LYS A 37 70.24 -130.52 -56.09
CA LYS A 37 69.02 -129.83 -56.48
C LYS A 37 69.41 -128.61 -57.28
N ASP A 38 68.85 -128.45 -58.48
CA ASP A 38 68.92 -127.16 -59.16
C ASP A 38 68.23 -126.11 -58.29
N ILE A 39 68.84 -124.93 -58.14
CA ILE A 39 68.33 -123.85 -57.31
C ILE A 39 66.95 -123.36 -57.75
N SER A 40 66.57 -123.56 -59.02
CA SER A 40 65.22 -123.30 -59.52
C SER A 40 64.15 -124.14 -58.81
N SER A 41 64.50 -125.30 -58.25
CA SER A 41 63.57 -126.15 -57.47
C SER A 41 63.07 -125.51 -56.17
N ILE A 42 63.75 -124.47 -55.67
CA ILE A 42 63.34 -123.67 -54.50
C ILE A 42 62.98 -122.22 -54.88
N GLN A 43 62.71 -121.93 -56.17
CA GLN A 43 62.33 -120.60 -56.67
C GLN A 43 61.27 -119.91 -55.80
N ASN A 44 60.18 -120.61 -55.50
CA ASN A 44 59.07 -120.05 -54.72
C ASN A 44 59.47 -119.72 -53.28
N GLU A 45 60.41 -120.47 -52.71
CA GLU A 45 60.92 -120.21 -51.37
C GLU A 45 61.87 -119.00 -51.35
N LEU A 46 62.71 -118.86 -52.37
CA LEU A 46 63.62 -117.71 -52.52
C LEU A 46 62.84 -116.41 -52.80
N GLN A 47 61.81 -116.47 -53.66
CA GLN A 47 60.88 -115.36 -53.87
C GLN A 47 60.14 -115.02 -52.57
N SER A 48 59.67 -116.03 -51.82
CA SER A 48 59.04 -115.81 -50.51
C SER A 48 59.99 -115.24 -49.44
N ILE A 49 61.30 -115.25 -49.62
CA ILE A 49 62.24 -114.49 -48.77
C ILE A 49 62.29 -113.04 -49.23
N LEU A 50 62.43 -112.78 -50.53
CA LEU A 50 62.39 -111.42 -51.08
C LEU A 50 61.13 -110.67 -50.62
N ASP A 51 59.96 -111.29 -50.83
CA ASP A 51 58.63 -110.74 -50.59
C ASP A 51 58.33 -110.43 -49.10
N GLN A 52 59.16 -110.89 -48.15
CA GLN A 52 59.06 -110.47 -46.74
C GLN A 52 59.26 -108.95 -46.55
N ARG A 53 59.93 -108.28 -47.50
CA ARG A 53 60.23 -106.84 -47.44
C ARG A 53 59.40 -106.00 -48.41
N LEU A 54 58.08 -106.01 -48.24
CA LEU A 54 57.12 -105.29 -49.09
C LEU A 54 57.40 -103.78 -49.28
N ASN A 55 58.15 -103.14 -48.37
CA ASN A 55 58.35 -101.67 -48.37
C ASN A 55 59.80 -101.17 -48.30
N LYS A 56 60.79 -102.06 -48.28
CA LYS A 56 62.23 -101.71 -48.38
C LYS A 56 62.98 -102.74 -49.22
N PHE A 57 64.15 -102.34 -49.72
CA PHE A 57 65.05 -103.25 -50.40
C PHE A 57 65.76 -104.21 -49.42
N TRP A 58 66.48 -105.17 -49.98
CA TRP A 58 67.46 -105.96 -49.25
C TRP A 58 68.86 -105.41 -49.56
N THR A 59 69.70 -105.11 -48.56
CA THR A 59 71.14 -105.08 -48.87
C THR A 59 71.61 -106.50 -49.19
N LYS A 60 72.73 -106.63 -49.91
CA LYS A 60 73.30 -107.94 -50.24
C LYS A 60 73.59 -108.73 -48.96
N GLU A 61 74.07 -108.03 -47.93
CA GLU A 61 74.46 -108.56 -46.63
C GLU A 61 73.25 -109.08 -45.86
N GLU A 62 72.17 -108.28 -45.75
CA GLU A 62 70.93 -108.70 -45.07
C GLU A 62 70.27 -109.92 -45.73
N LEU A 63 70.27 -110.01 -47.07
CA LEU A 63 69.69 -111.15 -47.79
C LEU A 63 70.59 -112.38 -47.71
N GLN A 64 71.91 -112.20 -47.77
CA GLN A 64 72.87 -113.27 -47.54
C GLN A 64 72.75 -113.84 -46.11
N GLU A 65 72.48 -113.01 -45.11
CA GLU A 65 72.26 -113.45 -43.72
C GLU A 65 70.99 -114.31 -43.59
N GLU A 66 69.84 -113.87 -44.12
CA GLU A 66 68.60 -114.68 -44.06
C GLU A 66 68.67 -115.95 -44.94
N LEU A 67 69.40 -115.92 -46.06
CA LEU A 67 69.72 -117.14 -46.82
C LEU A 67 70.60 -118.10 -46.02
N ASN A 68 71.67 -117.60 -45.38
CA ASN A 68 72.57 -118.39 -44.55
C ASN A 68 71.85 -118.99 -43.32
N LYS A 69 70.91 -118.24 -42.75
CA LYS A 69 70.06 -118.66 -41.62
C LYS A 69 69.04 -119.73 -42.00
N LYS A 70 68.51 -119.72 -43.23
CA LYS A 70 67.52 -120.71 -43.69
C LYS A 70 68.13 -121.94 -44.36
N TYR A 71 69.19 -121.78 -45.15
CA TYR A 71 69.80 -122.84 -45.96
C TYR A 71 71.21 -123.23 -45.52
N GLY A 72 71.76 -122.65 -44.45
CA GLY A 72 73.13 -122.91 -44.01
C GLY A 72 74.15 -121.95 -44.64
N ASN A 73 75.26 -121.76 -43.92
CA ASN A 73 76.23 -120.70 -44.21
C ASN A 73 76.89 -120.88 -45.60
N ASN A 74 76.66 -119.91 -46.49
CA ASN A 74 77.14 -119.89 -47.87
C ASN A 74 76.63 -121.05 -48.74
N ALA A 75 75.49 -121.69 -48.41
CA ALA A 75 74.87 -122.70 -49.28
C ALA A 75 74.35 -122.09 -50.61
N ILE A 76 73.92 -120.83 -50.55
CA ILE A 76 73.46 -120.04 -51.70
C ILE A 76 74.10 -118.65 -51.59
N ASN A 77 74.88 -118.25 -52.60
CA ASN A 77 75.35 -116.87 -52.73
C ASN A 77 74.27 -116.00 -53.37
N VAL A 78 74.15 -114.74 -52.95
CA VAL A 78 73.28 -113.75 -53.61
C VAL A 78 74.04 -112.53 -54.11
N GLU A 79 73.64 -112.04 -55.28
CA GLU A 79 74.18 -110.85 -55.93
C GLU A 79 73.06 -109.95 -56.44
N LEU A 80 73.12 -108.65 -56.13
CA LEU A 80 72.22 -107.66 -56.72
C LEU A 80 72.70 -107.32 -58.13
N ILE A 81 71.97 -107.76 -59.15
CA ILE A 81 72.35 -107.62 -60.56
C ILE A 81 71.65 -106.45 -61.28
N PHE A 82 70.53 -105.96 -60.74
CA PHE A 82 69.81 -104.83 -61.30
C PHE A 82 68.98 -104.10 -60.24
N PHE A 83 68.98 -102.76 -60.30
CA PHE A 83 68.21 -101.87 -59.42
C PHE A 83 67.62 -100.75 -60.26
N ASN A 84 66.29 -100.60 -60.29
CA ASN A 84 65.64 -99.55 -61.07
C ASN A 84 65.46 -98.23 -60.27
N TYR A 85 65.98 -97.13 -60.82
CA TYR A 85 65.78 -95.76 -60.34
C TYR A 85 64.80 -94.96 -61.23
N ALA A 86 63.65 -95.56 -61.58
CA ALA A 86 62.50 -94.81 -62.09
C ALA A 86 62.13 -93.69 -61.09
N GLN A 87 62.31 -92.43 -61.50
CA GLN A 87 62.47 -91.31 -60.56
C GLN A 87 61.24 -90.40 -60.39
N LYS A 88 60.07 -90.78 -60.92
CA LYS A 88 58.84 -89.96 -60.87
C LYS A 88 57.64 -90.79 -60.41
N SER A 89 56.80 -90.18 -59.56
CA SER A 89 55.57 -90.76 -59.00
C SER A 89 55.75 -91.90 -57.97
N PHE A 90 54.64 -92.52 -57.54
CA PHE A 90 54.52 -93.48 -56.43
C PHE A 90 54.70 -94.94 -56.88
N GLU A 91 55.62 -95.16 -57.81
CA GLU A 91 55.76 -96.43 -58.50
C GLU A 91 56.52 -97.50 -57.70
N GLN A 92 56.08 -98.74 -57.93
CA GLN A 92 56.68 -99.97 -57.41
C GLN A 92 58.12 -100.09 -57.89
N LYS A 93 59.06 -100.23 -56.96
CA LYS A 93 60.45 -100.51 -57.30
C LYS A 93 60.64 -102.00 -57.55
N THR A 94 61.43 -102.30 -58.56
CA THR A 94 61.88 -103.65 -58.87
C THR A 94 63.41 -103.72 -58.85
N GLU A 95 63.91 -104.68 -58.08
CA GLU A 95 65.30 -105.13 -58.09
C GLU A 95 65.36 -106.54 -58.66
N LYS A 96 66.52 -106.96 -59.16
CA LYS A 96 66.78 -108.37 -59.44
C LYS A 96 67.98 -108.87 -58.65
N TYR A 97 67.79 -110.01 -58.01
CA TYR A 97 68.81 -110.73 -57.27
C TYR A 97 69.11 -112.03 -57.99
N LYS A 98 70.39 -112.29 -58.26
CA LYS A 98 70.89 -113.56 -58.75
C LYS A 98 71.31 -114.41 -57.57
N PHE A 99 70.63 -115.53 -57.40
CA PHE A 99 70.94 -116.55 -56.41
C PHE A 99 71.75 -117.64 -57.12
N THR A 100 72.89 -118.03 -56.56
CA THR A 100 73.77 -119.06 -57.11
C THR A 100 73.98 -120.15 -56.06
N GLY A 101 73.65 -121.40 -56.39
CA GLY A 101 73.87 -122.54 -55.51
C GLY A 101 75.36 -122.88 -55.44
N ASN A 102 75.92 -122.87 -54.23
CA ASN A 102 77.31 -123.23 -54.02
C ASN A 102 77.40 -124.72 -53.66
N ASN A 103 77.81 -125.57 -54.62
CA ASN A 103 78.15 -126.96 -54.32
C ASN A 103 79.53 -127.05 -53.65
N LEU A 104 79.61 -126.62 -52.39
CA LEU A 104 80.77 -126.84 -51.53
C LEU A 104 80.75 -128.31 -51.10
N ASN A 105 81.79 -129.08 -51.49
CA ASN A 105 81.79 -130.54 -51.36
C ASN A 105 81.61 -131.07 -49.92
N ASN A 106 81.85 -130.23 -48.92
CA ASN A 106 81.77 -130.55 -47.49
C ASN A 106 80.40 -130.16 -46.91
N ASP A 107 79.47 -131.09 -47.14
CA ASP A 107 78.34 -131.46 -46.29
C ASP A 107 77.02 -130.65 -46.28
N GLU A 108 75.95 -131.46 -46.24
CA GLU A 108 74.52 -131.19 -46.01
C GLU A 108 73.74 -130.19 -46.88
N THR A 109 74.38 -129.35 -47.72
CA THR A 109 73.65 -128.63 -48.78
C THR A 109 74.24 -128.81 -50.17
N ILE A 110 73.33 -128.88 -51.17
CA ILE A 110 73.62 -129.43 -52.50
C ILE A 110 72.86 -128.65 -53.58
N TYR A 111 72.88 -127.31 -53.50
CA TYR A 111 72.26 -126.45 -54.52
C TYR A 111 73.24 -126.17 -55.65
N THR A 112 72.78 -126.33 -56.89
CA THR A 112 73.54 -126.07 -58.12
C THR A 112 72.79 -125.15 -59.07
N GLY A 113 73.51 -124.52 -60.00
CA GLY A 113 72.94 -123.57 -60.96
C GLY A 113 72.76 -122.16 -60.36
N SER A 114 72.11 -121.28 -61.13
CA SER A 114 71.78 -119.92 -60.69
C SER A 114 70.43 -119.46 -61.24
N ILE A 115 69.64 -118.77 -60.42
CA ILE A 115 68.33 -118.21 -60.78
C ILE A 115 68.29 -116.71 -60.47
N GLU A 116 67.63 -115.94 -61.34
CA GLU A 116 67.39 -114.50 -61.14
C GLU A 116 65.94 -114.27 -60.75
N LEU A 117 65.71 -113.66 -59.58
CA LEU A 117 64.36 -113.37 -59.06
C LEU A 117 64.18 -111.87 -58.83
N ALA A 118 62.94 -111.40 -58.96
CA ALA A 118 62.59 -109.99 -58.91
C ALA A 118 61.96 -109.62 -57.57
N HIS A 119 62.64 -108.78 -56.78
CA HIS A 119 62.04 -108.19 -55.58
C HIS A 119 61.18 -107.00 -55.98
N ASN A 120 59.93 -106.93 -55.49
CA ASN A 120 58.99 -105.86 -55.82
C ASN A 120 58.48 -105.20 -54.54
N PHE A 121 58.83 -103.93 -54.32
CA PHE A 121 58.53 -103.21 -53.08
C PHE A 121 58.07 -101.77 -53.32
N LYS A 122 57.29 -101.23 -52.38
CA LYS A 122 56.84 -99.84 -52.38
C LYS A 122 57.49 -99.08 -51.23
N LEU A 123 58.46 -98.20 -51.55
CA LEU A 123 59.10 -97.33 -50.57
C LEU A 123 58.04 -96.51 -49.82
N ASN A 124 57.89 -96.77 -48.52
CA ASN A 124 56.96 -96.01 -47.70
C ASN A 124 57.51 -94.60 -47.46
N LYS A 125 57.04 -93.63 -48.25
CA LYS A 125 57.44 -92.21 -48.16
C LYS A 125 56.63 -91.40 -47.14
N THR A 126 55.69 -92.02 -46.42
CA THR A 126 54.84 -91.31 -45.46
C THR A 126 55.66 -90.73 -44.32
N LYS A 127 55.59 -89.41 -44.18
CA LYS A 127 56.18 -88.63 -43.11
C LYS A 127 55.25 -88.58 -41.90
N ASN A 128 55.75 -88.19 -40.74
CA ASN A 128 54.88 -87.89 -39.60
C ASN A 128 54.34 -86.47 -39.76
N ILE A 129 53.04 -86.21 -39.49
CA ILE A 129 52.45 -84.86 -39.60
C ILE A 129 53.15 -83.82 -38.70
N PHE A 130 53.85 -84.25 -37.65
CA PHE A 130 54.74 -83.39 -36.86
C PHE A 130 55.85 -82.70 -37.70
N GLU A 131 56.26 -83.26 -38.84
CA GLU A 131 57.26 -82.65 -39.74
C GLU A 131 56.75 -81.36 -40.41
N VAL A 132 55.43 -81.17 -40.51
CA VAL A 132 54.79 -79.96 -41.06
C VAL A 132 54.13 -79.10 -39.98
N LYS A 133 54.44 -79.33 -38.69
CA LYS A 133 53.90 -78.59 -37.55
C LYS A 133 53.93 -77.08 -37.78
N THR A 134 55.08 -76.54 -38.19
CA THR A 134 55.27 -75.09 -38.39
C THR A 134 54.36 -74.58 -39.51
N GLN A 135 54.36 -75.24 -40.68
CA GLN A 135 53.53 -74.83 -41.82
C GLN A 135 52.03 -74.87 -41.48
N LEU A 136 51.56 -75.85 -40.70
CA LEU A 136 50.17 -75.91 -40.25
C LEU A 136 49.84 -74.82 -39.20
N GLN A 137 50.80 -74.44 -38.36
CA GLN A 137 50.61 -73.35 -37.39
C GLN A 137 50.66 -71.97 -38.05
N ASP A 138 51.55 -71.76 -39.02
CA ASP A 138 51.64 -70.54 -39.83
C ASP A 138 50.36 -70.36 -40.66
N LEU A 139 49.84 -71.45 -41.22
CA LEU A 139 48.55 -71.47 -41.93
C LEU A 139 47.38 -71.09 -41.02
N LEU A 140 47.30 -71.66 -39.81
CA LEU A 140 46.30 -71.25 -38.82
C LEU A 140 46.41 -69.75 -38.52
N ASN A 141 47.62 -69.26 -38.26
CA ASN A 141 47.91 -67.88 -37.88
C ASN A 141 47.88 -66.88 -39.07
N SER A 142 47.26 -67.24 -40.19
CA SER A 142 47.15 -66.37 -41.38
C SER A 142 46.49 -65.02 -41.02
N PRO A 143 47.00 -63.88 -41.55
CA PRO A 143 46.44 -62.55 -41.29
C PRO A 143 44.91 -62.46 -41.48
N ASP A 144 44.37 -63.15 -42.50
CA ASP A 144 42.94 -63.18 -42.82
C ASP A 144 42.07 -63.76 -41.69
N TYR A 145 42.65 -64.56 -40.78
CA TYR A 145 41.93 -65.30 -39.73
C TYR A 145 42.22 -64.79 -38.32
N THR A 146 43.06 -63.77 -38.15
CA THR A 146 43.32 -63.13 -36.85
C THR A 146 42.05 -62.66 -36.12
N ASN A 147 40.99 -62.32 -36.87
CA ASN A 147 39.71 -61.82 -36.33
C ASN A 147 38.51 -62.77 -36.53
N LYS A 148 38.70 -63.98 -37.07
CA LYS A 148 37.60 -64.95 -37.35
C LYS A 148 38.06 -66.40 -37.25
N SER A 149 37.22 -67.30 -36.74
CA SER A 149 37.59 -68.73 -36.73
C SER A 149 37.73 -69.28 -38.15
N TRP A 150 38.56 -70.31 -38.27
CA TRP A 150 38.52 -71.22 -39.41
C TRP A 150 37.21 -72.01 -39.42
N THR A 151 36.73 -72.39 -40.60
CA THR A 151 35.81 -73.53 -40.73
C THR A 151 36.60 -74.75 -41.18
N LYS A 152 36.13 -75.96 -40.84
CA LYS A 152 36.79 -77.22 -41.26
C LYS A 152 37.10 -77.22 -42.75
N THR A 153 36.11 -76.93 -43.59
CA THR A 153 36.24 -76.92 -45.05
C THR A 153 37.24 -75.88 -45.54
N ALA A 154 37.22 -74.66 -44.99
CA ALA A 154 38.16 -73.61 -45.37
C ALA A 154 39.60 -73.97 -45.00
N LEU A 155 39.82 -74.59 -43.82
CA LEU A 155 41.14 -75.00 -43.37
C LEU A 155 41.67 -76.20 -44.18
N GLU A 156 40.83 -77.20 -44.48
CA GLU A 156 41.21 -78.31 -45.38
C GLU A 156 41.54 -77.82 -46.80
N GLN A 157 40.79 -76.85 -47.32
CA GLN A 157 41.11 -76.19 -48.60
C GLN A 157 42.41 -75.38 -48.53
N ALA A 158 42.69 -74.69 -47.42
CA ALA A 158 43.90 -73.90 -47.25
C ALA A 158 45.16 -74.78 -47.12
N ILE A 159 45.07 -75.94 -46.47
CA ILE A 159 46.17 -76.94 -46.40
C ILE A 159 46.55 -77.41 -47.81
N PHE A 160 45.54 -77.70 -48.64
CA PHE A 160 45.74 -78.10 -50.03
C PHE A 160 46.30 -76.95 -50.89
N ALA A 161 45.75 -75.74 -50.78
CA ALA A 161 46.22 -74.57 -51.52
C ALA A 161 47.66 -74.17 -51.14
N ALA A 162 48.06 -74.38 -49.89
CA ALA A 162 49.45 -74.22 -49.41
C ALA A 162 50.39 -75.36 -49.86
N ASN A 163 49.90 -76.31 -50.67
CA ASN A 163 50.63 -77.48 -51.20
C ASN A 163 51.25 -78.40 -50.11
N ILE A 164 50.77 -78.30 -48.86
CA ILE A 164 51.28 -79.10 -47.74
C ILE A 164 51.06 -80.58 -48.03
N ASP A 165 49.80 -81.01 -48.18
CA ASP A 165 49.42 -82.33 -48.67
C ASP A 165 48.36 -82.21 -49.77
N ASP A 166 48.15 -83.28 -50.53
CA ASP A 166 47.16 -83.29 -51.61
C ASP A 166 45.73 -83.39 -51.04
N ALA A 167 44.71 -83.11 -51.86
CA ALA A 167 43.33 -83.01 -51.39
C ALA A 167 42.86 -84.30 -50.67
N GLY A 168 42.42 -84.16 -49.42
CA GLY A 168 42.04 -85.27 -48.54
C GLY A 168 43.19 -85.90 -47.73
N GLY A 169 44.45 -85.57 -48.03
CA GLY A 169 45.62 -86.14 -47.36
C GLY A 169 45.78 -85.74 -45.90
N ILE A 170 45.34 -84.54 -45.53
CA ILE A 170 45.15 -84.11 -44.14
C ILE A 170 43.69 -83.68 -43.97
N SER A 171 43.02 -84.21 -42.95
CA SER A 171 41.70 -83.73 -42.49
C SER A 171 41.81 -83.03 -41.14
N VAL A 172 40.93 -82.07 -40.87
CA VAL A 172 40.89 -81.36 -39.57
C VAL A 172 39.60 -81.58 -38.79
N GLU A 173 39.70 -81.48 -37.47
CA GLU A 173 38.62 -81.62 -36.50
C GLU A 173 38.75 -80.51 -35.44
N GLU A 174 37.69 -79.75 -35.20
CA GLU A 174 37.68 -78.79 -34.09
C GLU A 174 37.46 -79.56 -32.77
N ILE A 175 38.40 -79.44 -31.83
CA ILE A 175 38.32 -80.10 -30.53
C ILE A 175 37.48 -79.25 -29.56
N LYS A 176 37.74 -77.95 -29.54
CA LYS A 176 37.18 -76.97 -28.60
C LYS A 176 37.43 -75.55 -29.13
N THR A 177 36.48 -74.65 -28.91
CA THR A 177 36.72 -73.19 -28.86
C THR A 177 36.52 -72.72 -27.42
N ILE A 178 37.48 -71.98 -26.88
CA ILE A 178 37.43 -71.41 -25.53
C ILE A 178 37.35 -69.89 -25.65
N ASN A 179 36.25 -69.32 -25.14
CA ASN A 179 36.17 -67.90 -24.79
C ASN A 179 37.18 -67.62 -23.66
N THR A 180 38.22 -66.82 -23.91
CA THR A 180 39.23 -66.52 -22.88
C THR A 180 38.76 -65.47 -21.86
N ARG A 181 37.62 -64.81 -22.13
CA ARG A 181 36.99 -63.78 -21.28
C ARG A 181 35.46 -63.90 -21.35
N ALA A 182 34.76 -63.25 -20.41
CA ALA A 182 33.32 -63.40 -20.19
C ALA A 182 32.42 -62.38 -20.92
N PHE A 183 32.95 -61.63 -21.90
CA PHE A 183 32.19 -60.63 -22.68
C PHE A 183 31.77 -61.18 -24.06
N THR A 184 30.79 -60.55 -24.70
CA THR A 184 30.27 -60.94 -26.04
C THR A 184 31.16 -60.43 -27.18
N GLY A 185 32.34 -61.03 -27.27
CA GLY A 185 33.40 -60.68 -28.21
C GLY A 185 34.74 -60.54 -27.48
N GLY A 186 35.85 -60.87 -28.16
CA GLY A 186 37.20 -60.77 -27.60
C GLY A 186 38.10 -61.95 -27.97
N PRO A 187 39.25 -62.11 -27.30
CA PRO A 187 40.20 -63.15 -27.66
C PRO A 187 39.64 -64.56 -27.43
N GLN A 188 39.69 -65.35 -28.51
CA GLN A 188 39.26 -66.74 -28.62
C GLN A 188 40.49 -67.63 -28.83
N SER A 189 40.41 -68.86 -28.35
CA SER A 189 41.37 -69.91 -28.74
C SER A 189 40.62 -71.15 -29.22
N THR A 190 40.83 -71.53 -30.47
CA THR A 190 40.25 -72.72 -31.09
C THR A 190 41.32 -73.77 -31.33
N SER A 191 41.12 -74.96 -30.77
CA SER A 191 42.08 -76.06 -30.87
C SER A 191 41.68 -77.01 -31.98
N TRP A 192 42.57 -77.19 -32.96
CA TRP A 192 42.37 -77.99 -34.16
C TRP A 192 43.24 -79.24 -34.15
N LYS A 193 42.63 -80.41 -34.36
CA LYS A 193 43.29 -81.69 -34.58
C LYS A 193 43.43 -81.94 -36.08
N PHE A 194 44.66 -81.94 -36.56
CA PHE A 194 45.03 -82.29 -37.94
C PHE A 194 45.37 -83.78 -37.96
N THR A 195 44.81 -84.55 -38.88
CA THR A 195 45.08 -85.99 -39.03
C THR A 195 45.50 -86.27 -40.47
N GLY A 196 46.71 -86.82 -40.64
CA GLY A 196 47.25 -87.23 -41.93
C GLY A 196 46.88 -88.68 -42.25
N HIS A 197 46.40 -88.91 -43.48
CA HIS A 197 45.86 -90.19 -43.96
C HIS A 197 46.79 -90.95 -44.91
N GLY A 198 48.03 -90.46 -45.10
CA GLY A 198 49.08 -91.10 -45.87
C GLY A 198 49.33 -92.54 -45.46
N ASN A 199 49.42 -93.44 -46.43
CA ASN A 199 49.76 -94.85 -46.21
C ASN A 199 50.34 -95.47 -47.50
N GLN A 200 50.71 -96.74 -47.44
CA GLN A 200 51.41 -97.45 -48.53
C GLN A 200 50.54 -97.74 -49.78
N SER A 201 49.22 -97.45 -49.74
CA SER A 201 48.30 -97.61 -50.88
C SER A 201 47.76 -96.29 -51.46
N ASN A 202 48.13 -95.13 -50.91
CA ASN A 202 47.77 -93.81 -51.46
C ASN A 202 49.01 -92.92 -51.72
N HIS A 203 48.76 -91.70 -52.19
CA HIS A 203 49.79 -90.70 -52.53
C HIS A 203 49.98 -89.62 -51.46
N TRP A 204 49.20 -89.67 -50.37
CA TRP A 204 49.21 -88.62 -49.34
C TRP A 204 50.47 -88.71 -48.47
N LYS A 205 51.01 -87.55 -48.10
CA LYS A 205 52.38 -87.40 -47.60
C LYS A 205 52.48 -87.69 -46.10
N TYR A 206 51.46 -87.41 -45.29
CA TYR A 206 51.57 -87.41 -43.83
C TYR A 206 50.71 -88.45 -43.10
N THR A 207 51.24 -88.95 -41.98
CA THR A 207 50.60 -89.92 -41.06
C THR A 207 50.40 -89.33 -39.67
N ASN A 208 49.59 -90.02 -38.86
CA ASN A 208 49.27 -89.68 -37.46
C ASN A 208 48.49 -88.36 -37.34
N HIS A 209 48.41 -87.81 -36.13
CA HIS A 209 47.71 -86.56 -35.86
C HIS A 209 48.53 -85.62 -34.97
N ILE A 210 48.23 -84.33 -35.08
CA ILE A 210 48.78 -83.26 -34.25
C ILE A 210 47.66 -82.29 -33.88
N THR A 211 47.68 -81.79 -32.64
CA THR A 211 46.80 -80.71 -32.19
C THR A 211 47.56 -79.40 -32.16
N LEU A 212 46.97 -78.34 -32.72
CA LEU A 212 47.47 -76.96 -32.68
C LEU A 212 46.38 -76.02 -32.14
N GLU A 213 46.77 -74.82 -31.74
CA GLU A 213 45.85 -73.79 -31.25
C GLU A 213 45.89 -72.58 -32.19
N HIS A 214 44.69 -72.10 -32.56
CA HIS A 214 44.45 -70.90 -33.34
C HIS A 214 43.94 -69.82 -32.39
N ASN A 215 44.74 -68.77 -32.19
CA ASN A 215 44.36 -67.64 -31.34
C ASN A 215 43.86 -66.50 -32.25
N TRP A 216 42.58 -66.16 -32.11
CA TRP A 216 41.89 -65.16 -32.93
C TRP A 216 41.03 -64.26 -32.04
N ASN A 217 40.50 -63.17 -32.58
CA ASN A 217 39.84 -62.14 -31.77
C ASN A 217 38.56 -61.63 -32.43
N ASN A 218 37.40 -62.06 -31.94
CA ASN A 218 36.11 -61.58 -32.45
C ASN A 218 35.68 -60.25 -31.79
N LEU A 219 36.58 -59.26 -31.80
CA LEU A 219 36.22 -57.87 -31.52
C LEU A 219 35.41 -57.31 -32.69
N GLU A 220 34.10 -57.50 -32.59
CA GLU A 220 33.11 -56.77 -33.36
C GLU A 220 32.95 -55.38 -32.75
N ASP A 221 33.32 -54.34 -33.50
CA ASP A 221 33.15 -52.95 -33.06
C ASP A 221 31.66 -52.57 -33.12
N LYS A 222 31.00 -52.65 -31.95
CA LYS A 222 29.56 -52.37 -31.78
C LYS A 222 29.26 -50.90 -31.53
N THR A 223 30.28 -50.05 -31.56
CA THR A 223 30.12 -48.62 -31.27
C THR A 223 29.32 -47.95 -32.38
N GLN A 224 28.42 -47.04 -31.98
CA GLN A 224 27.60 -46.29 -32.91
C GLN A 224 28.15 -44.86 -33.02
N ASN A 225 28.08 -44.28 -34.21
CA ASN A 225 28.42 -42.86 -34.36
C ASN A 225 27.42 -42.03 -33.53
N ILE A 226 27.91 -41.14 -32.67
CA ILE A 226 27.10 -40.30 -31.77
C ILE A 226 26.06 -39.43 -32.52
N ILE A 227 26.27 -39.16 -33.82
CA ILE A 227 25.26 -38.52 -34.68
C ILE A 227 23.93 -39.28 -34.74
N ASN A 228 23.94 -40.61 -34.53
CA ASN A 228 22.73 -41.45 -34.53
C ASN A 228 21.78 -41.12 -33.37
N ILE A 229 22.28 -40.52 -32.29
CA ILE A 229 21.49 -40.09 -31.12
C ILE A 229 21.32 -38.57 -31.04
N ASN A 230 21.51 -37.85 -32.16
CA ASN A 230 21.32 -36.41 -32.28
C ASN A 230 20.04 -35.90 -31.59
N SER A 231 18.87 -36.49 -31.90
CA SER A 231 17.61 -36.10 -31.24
C SER A 231 17.69 -36.27 -29.72
N GLN A 232 18.10 -37.44 -29.23
CA GLN A 232 18.13 -37.73 -27.79
C GLN A 232 19.05 -36.77 -27.02
N LEU A 233 20.18 -36.36 -27.60
CA LEU A 233 21.08 -35.37 -27.00
C LEU A 233 20.52 -33.95 -27.09
N GLN A 234 19.79 -33.59 -28.16
CA GLN A 234 19.11 -32.30 -28.30
C GLN A 234 17.88 -32.19 -27.38
N ASP A 235 17.12 -33.28 -27.24
CA ASP A 235 15.99 -33.42 -26.31
C ASP A 235 16.46 -33.33 -24.85
N LEU A 236 17.63 -33.91 -24.54
CA LEU A 236 18.30 -33.76 -23.25
C LEU A 236 18.73 -32.31 -22.99
N LEU A 237 19.37 -31.64 -23.96
CA LEU A 237 19.72 -30.22 -23.84
C LEU A 237 18.47 -29.38 -23.58
N ASN A 238 17.41 -29.60 -24.35
CA ASN A 238 16.14 -28.87 -24.28
C ASN A 238 15.27 -29.23 -23.05
N SER A 239 15.84 -29.86 -22.03
CA SER A 239 15.15 -30.22 -20.79
C SER A 239 14.45 -29.01 -20.16
N PRO A 240 13.18 -29.12 -19.69
CA PRO A 240 12.44 -28.03 -19.08
C PRO A 240 13.20 -27.28 -17.97
N ASP A 241 13.98 -28.01 -17.17
CA ASP A 241 14.77 -27.45 -16.08
C ASP A 241 15.85 -26.44 -16.53
N TYR A 242 16.30 -26.51 -17.80
CA TYR A 242 17.39 -25.70 -18.34
C TYR A 242 16.92 -24.63 -19.34
N THR A 243 15.62 -24.57 -19.63
CA THR A 243 15.00 -23.51 -20.46
C THR A 243 15.39 -22.08 -20.04
N ASN A 244 15.65 -21.85 -18.74
CA ASN A 244 16.02 -20.53 -18.20
C ASN A 244 17.46 -20.43 -17.66
N LYS A 245 18.31 -21.46 -17.81
CA LYS A 245 19.69 -21.48 -17.27
C LYS A 245 20.64 -22.33 -18.13
N SER A 246 21.89 -21.90 -18.30
CA SER A 246 22.87 -22.75 -19.00
C SER A 246 23.09 -24.07 -18.27
N TRP A 247 23.37 -25.10 -19.04
CA TRP A 247 24.05 -26.28 -18.54
C TRP A 247 25.45 -25.92 -17.99
N THR A 248 25.93 -26.71 -17.04
CA THR A 248 27.37 -26.81 -16.78
C THR A 248 27.86 -28.15 -17.32
N LYS A 249 29.15 -28.25 -17.68
CA LYS A 249 29.74 -29.50 -18.19
C LYS A 249 29.39 -30.70 -17.30
N THR A 250 29.61 -30.59 -15.99
CA THR A 250 29.34 -31.64 -15.01
C THR A 250 27.87 -32.01 -14.93
N ALA A 251 26.96 -31.03 -14.95
CA ALA A 251 25.52 -31.29 -14.90
C ALA A 251 25.02 -32.00 -16.17
N LEU A 252 25.54 -31.62 -17.34
CA LEU A 252 25.17 -32.23 -18.62
C LEU A 252 25.74 -33.65 -18.75
N GLU A 253 26.99 -33.88 -18.34
CA GLU A 253 27.59 -35.23 -18.26
C GLU A 253 26.82 -36.14 -17.29
N GLN A 254 26.37 -35.60 -16.14
CA GLN A 254 25.49 -36.34 -15.22
C GLN A 254 24.10 -36.62 -15.81
N ALA A 255 23.53 -35.69 -16.58
CA ALA A 255 22.23 -35.86 -17.21
C ALA A 255 22.24 -36.91 -18.33
N ILE A 256 23.33 -37.02 -19.10
CA ILE A 256 23.52 -38.09 -20.11
C ILE A 256 23.43 -39.48 -19.45
N VAL A 257 24.11 -39.65 -18.30
CA VAL A 257 24.10 -40.91 -17.54
C VAL A 257 22.73 -41.16 -16.90
N ALA A 258 22.11 -40.14 -16.31
CA ALA A 258 20.77 -40.25 -15.71
C ALA A 258 19.68 -40.59 -16.74
N ALA A 259 19.83 -40.13 -17.98
CA ALA A 259 18.98 -40.49 -19.12
C ALA A 259 19.29 -41.90 -19.69
N ASN A 260 20.26 -42.63 -19.12
CA ASN A 260 20.73 -43.96 -19.55
C ASN A 260 21.26 -44.01 -21.00
N ILE A 261 21.65 -42.85 -21.56
CA ILE A 261 22.14 -42.73 -22.93
C ILE A 261 23.44 -43.53 -23.07
N ASP A 262 24.46 -43.21 -22.28
CA ASP A 262 25.70 -43.99 -22.16
C ASP A 262 26.19 -44.01 -20.70
N ASP A 263 27.12 -44.91 -20.38
CA ASP A 263 27.67 -45.04 -19.03
C ASP A 263 28.62 -43.88 -18.68
N ALA A 264 28.94 -43.74 -17.39
CA ALA A 264 29.80 -42.65 -16.90
C ALA A 264 31.18 -42.65 -17.60
N GLY A 265 31.50 -41.54 -18.26
CA GLY A 265 32.71 -41.37 -19.07
C GLY A 265 32.55 -41.76 -20.56
N GLY A 266 31.45 -42.41 -20.94
CA GLY A 266 31.20 -42.84 -22.33
C GLY A 266 30.96 -41.69 -23.30
N ILE A 267 30.31 -40.61 -22.85
CA ILE A 267 30.24 -39.33 -23.56
C ILE A 267 30.76 -38.23 -22.64
N SER A 268 31.65 -37.38 -23.15
CA SER A 268 32.06 -36.13 -22.50
C SER A 268 31.58 -34.92 -23.28
N VAL A 269 31.33 -33.79 -22.61
CA VAL A 269 30.91 -32.54 -23.26
C VAL A 269 31.91 -31.40 -23.09
N GLU A 270 31.92 -30.49 -24.05
CA GLU A 270 32.77 -29.30 -24.12
C GLU A 270 31.91 -28.11 -24.57
N GLU A 271 31.91 -27.02 -23.81
CA GLU A 271 31.28 -25.77 -24.26
C GLU A 271 32.18 -25.12 -25.31
N ILE A 272 31.69 -24.95 -26.54
CA ILE A 272 32.45 -24.28 -27.60
C ILE A 272 32.33 -22.76 -27.43
N LYS A 273 31.09 -22.28 -27.22
CA LYS A 273 30.75 -20.87 -27.22
C LYS A 273 29.33 -20.64 -26.66
N THR A 274 29.19 -19.69 -25.76
CA THR A 274 27.91 -19.00 -25.52
C THR A 274 27.84 -17.73 -26.39
N ILE A 275 26.71 -17.54 -27.09
CA ILE A 275 26.39 -16.37 -27.89
C ILE A 275 25.28 -15.58 -27.20
N ASN A 276 25.63 -14.42 -26.65
CA ASN A 276 24.65 -13.45 -26.19
C ASN A 276 23.94 -12.87 -27.42
N THR A 277 22.65 -13.18 -27.61
CA THR A 277 21.92 -12.75 -28.82
C THR A 277 21.51 -11.28 -28.79
N ARG A 278 21.55 -10.63 -27.61
CA ARG A 278 21.24 -9.21 -27.37
C ARG A 278 22.14 -8.60 -26.30
N ALA A 279 22.13 -7.26 -26.20
CA ALA A 279 23.09 -6.47 -25.42
C ALA A 279 22.57 -5.97 -24.04
N PHE A 280 21.42 -6.46 -23.56
CA PHE A 280 20.88 -6.12 -22.24
C PHE A 280 21.15 -7.25 -21.22
N THR A 281 20.97 -6.96 -19.93
CA THR A 281 21.10 -7.96 -18.86
C THR A 281 19.87 -8.87 -18.81
N GLY A 282 20.03 -10.09 -19.32
CA GLY A 282 18.94 -11.06 -19.47
C GLY A 282 18.40 -11.11 -20.91
N GLY A 283 17.93 -12.28 -21.34
CA GLY A 283 17.36 -12.50 -22.66
C GLY A 283 17.71 -13.87 -23.26
N PRO A 284 17.29 -14.13 -24.51
CA PRO A 284 17.63 -15.35 -25.21
C PRO A 284 19.15 -15.50 -25.40
N GLN A 285 19.66 -16.65 -24.98
CA GLN A 285 21.04 -17.10 -25.07
C GLN A 285 21.08 -18.37 -25.93
N SER A 286 22.18 -18.57 -26.64
CA SER A 286 22.46 -19.86 -27.28
C SER A 286 23.86 -20.34 -26.90
N THR A 287 23.98 -21.58 -26.45
CA THR A 287 25.26 -22.19 -26.04
C THR A 287 25.51 -23.45 -26.85
N SER A 288 26.58 -23.44 -27.65
CA SER A 288 26.97 -24.57 -28.49
C SER A 288 27.79 -25.58 -27.69
N TRP A 289 27.29 -26.80 -27.56
CA TRP A 289 27.91 -27.92 -26.84
C TRP A 289 28.42 -28.98 -27.81
N LYS A 290 29.69 -29.36 -27.67
CA LYS A 290 30.31 -30.49 -28.37
C LYS A 290 30.26 -31.74 -27.50
N PHE A 291 29.52 -32.74 -27.93
CA PHE A 291 29.46 -34.07 -27.33
C PHE A 291 30.47 -34.96 -28.04
N THR A 292 31.33 -35.65 -27.28
CA THR A 292 32.31 -36.59 -27.83
C THR A 292 32.12 -37.95 -27.16
N GLY A 293 31.82 -38.98 -27.96
CA GLY A 293 31.72 -40.37 -27.52
C GLY A 293 33.09 -41.05 -27.55
N HIS A 294 33.41 -41.80 -26.49
CA HIS A 294 34.71 -42.46 -26.27
C HIS A 294 34.66 -43.98 -26.49
N GLY A 295 33.53 -44.50 -26.94
CA GLY A 295 33.33 -45.90 -27.31
C GLY A 295 34.38 -46.38 -28.31
N ASN A 296 35.00 -47.51 -27.99
CA ASN A 296 35.87 -48.27 -28.89
C ASN A 296 35.99 -49.73 -28.43
N GLN A 297 36.62 -50.57 -29.25
CA GLN A 297 36.78 -52.03 -29.06
C GLN A 297 37.45 -52.46 -27.73
N SER A 298 38.03 -51.55 -26.96
CA SER A 298 38.66 -51.85 -25.65
C SER A 298 37.81 -51.51 -24.42
N ASN A 299 36.65 -50.84 -24.60
CA ASN A 299 35.75 -50.45 -23.51
C ASN A 299 34.30 -50.90 -23.77
N HIS A 300 33.38 -50.45 -22.89
CA HIS A 300 31.96 -50.83 -22.89
C HIS A 300 31.04 -49.70 -23.37
N TRP A 301 31.60 -48.53 -23.69
CA TRP A 301 30.83 -47.32 -24.02
C TRP A 301 30.25 -47.41 -25.44
N LYS A 302 29.04 -46.91 -25.61
CA LYS A 302 28.20 -47.19 -26.79
C LYS A 302 28.54 -46.30 -27.98
N TYR A 303 28.95 -45.06 -27.76
CA TYR A 303 29.06 -44.06 -28.84
C TYR A 303 30.48 -43.59 -29.13
N THR A 304 30.76 -43.32 -30.40
CA THR A 304 32.05 -42.84 -30.92
C THR A 304 31.88 -41.61 -31.82
N ASN A 305 32.98 -40.94 -32.17
CA ASN A 305 33.05 -39.62 -32.82
C ASN A 305 32.42 -38.49 -31.97
N HIS A 306 32.16 -37.32 -32.59
CA HIS A 306 31.61 -36.15 -31.92
C HIS A 306 30.49 -35.49 -32.73
N ILE A 307 29.62 -34.75 -32.04
CA ILE A 307 28.55 -33.90 -32.60
C ILE A 307 28.52 -32.56 -31.85
N THR A 308 28.13 -31.48 -32.53
CA THR A 308 27.89 -30.16 -31.91
C THR A 308 26.40 -29.85 -31.99
N LEU A 309 25.81 -29.44 -30.87
CA LEU A 309 24.39 -29.09 -30.73
C LEU A 309 24.24 -27.72 -30.05
N GLU A 310 23.09 -27.07 -30.24
CA GLU A 310 22.81 -25.76 -29.65
C GLU A 310 21.77 -25.88 -28.53
N HIS A 311 22.13 -25.39 -27.34
CA HIS A 311 21.21 -25.21 -26.23
C HIS A 311 20.66 -23.77 -26.27
N ASN A 312 19.38 -23.61 -26.54
CA ASN A 312 18.71 -22.31 -26.55
C ASN A 312 17.95 -22.11 -25.24
N TRP A 313 18.34 -21.10 -24.46
CA TRP A 313 17.84 -20.82 -23.11
C TRP A 313 17.60 -19.34 -22.91
N ASN A 314 16.81 -18.95 -21.91
CA ASN A 314 16.43 -17.57 -21.68
C ASN A 314 16.72 -17.15 -20.23
N ASN A 315 17.84 -16.48 -19.99
CA ASN A 315 18.20 -15.96 -18.66
C ASN A 315 17.52 -14.63 -18.33
N LEU A 316 16.36 -14.38 -18.93
CA LEU A 316 15.56 -13.20 -18.64
C LEU A 316 14.83 -13.39 -17.31
N GLU A 317 15.52 -12.97 -16.26
CA GLU A 317 15.00 -12.85 -14.91
C GLU A 317 13.92 -11.74 -14.89
N ASP A 318 12.67 -12.12 -14.63
CA ASP A 318 11.56 -11.18 -14.48
C ASP A 318 11.75 -10.36 -13.20
N LYS A 319 12.27 -9.14 -13.38
CA LYS A 319 12.56 -8.20 -12.29
C LYS A 319 11.37 -7.31 -11.94
N THR A 320 10.22 -7.53 -12.55
CA THR A 320 9.03 -6.76 -12.24
C THR A 320 8.54 -7.07 -10.82
N GLN A 321 8.07 -6.05 -10.13
CA GLN A 321 7.52 -6.15 -8.78
C GLN A 321 6.02 -5.89 -8.85
N ASN A 322 5.21 -6.58 -8.05
CA ASN A 322 3.80 -6.23 -7.97
C ASN A 322 3.65 -4.81 -7.40
N ILE A 323 2.90 -3.94 -8.08
CA ILE A 323 2.69 -2.54 -7.70
C ILE A 323 2.14 -2.37 -6.27
N ILE A 324 1.50 -3.40 -5.71
CA ILE A 324 1.08 -3.42 -4.30
C ILE A 324 2.24 -3.22 -3.31
N ASN A 325 3.47 -3.58 -3.69
CA ASN A 325 4.66 -3.44 -2.86
C ASN A 325 5.07 -1.97 -2.63
N ILE A 326 4.59 -1.04 -3.47
CA ILE A 326 4.84 0.41 -3.36
C ILE A 326 3.59 1.21 -2.96
N ASN A 327 2.58 0.52 -2.38
CA ASN A 327 1.33 1.11 -1.88
C ASN A 327 1.55 2.42 -1.09
N SER A 328 2.44 2.42 -0.10
CA SER A 328 2.75 3.62 0.70
C SER A 328 3.31 4.76 -0.16
N GLN A 329 4.28 4.48 -1.03
CA GLN A 329 4.90 5.51 -1.88
C GLN A 329 3.90 6.17 -2.84
N LEU A 330 2.96 5.39 -3.39
CA LEU A 330 1.89 5.92 -4.25
C LEU A 330 0.83 6.69 -3.44
N GLN A 331 0.53 6.25 -2.21
CA GLN A 331 -0.40 6.94 -1.31
C GLN A 331 0.19 8.25 -0.77
N ASP A 332 1.48 8.27 -0.44
CA ASP A 332 2.25 9.46 -0.04
C ASP A 332 2.32 10.46 -1.19
N LEU A 333 2.53 9.98 -2.42
CA LEU A 333 2.48 10.81 -3.63
C LEU A 333 1.10 11.45 -3.84
N LEU A 334 0.02 10.67 -3.72
CA LEU A 334 -1.36 11.20 -3.79
C LEU A 334 -1.60 12.27 -2.73
N ASN A 335 -1.12 12.03 -1.51
CA ASN A 335 -1.30 12.91 -0.35
C ASN A 335 -0.28 14.06 -0.30
N SER A 336 0.39 14.37 -1.42
CA SER A 336 1.32 15.50 -1.53
C SER A 336 0.66 16.82 -1.07
N PRO A 337 1.36 17.67 -0.29
CA PRO A 337 0.84 18.95 0.21
C PRO A 337 0.25 19.86 -0.88
N ASP A 338 0.83 19.84 -2.09
CA ASP A 338 0.33 20.65 -3.21
C ASP A 338 -1.08 20.27 -3.66
N TYR A 339 -1.57 19.06 -3.33
CA TYR A 339 -2.84 18.49 -3.79
C TYR A 339 -3.87 18.28 -2.68
N THR A 340 -3.62 18.75 -1.44
CA THR A 340 -4.65 18.70 -0.38
C THR A 340 -5.92 19.48 -0.72
N ASN A 341 -5.83 20.47 -1.63
CA ASN A 341 -6.92 21.39 -1.94
C ASN A 341 -7.43 21.30 -3.40
N LYS A 342 -6.90 20.38 -4.22
CA LYS A 342 -7.27 20.21 -5.65
C LYS A 342 -7.06 18.77 -6.09
N SER A 343 -7.93 18.27 -6.98
CA SER A 343 -7.72 16.94 -7.56
C SER A 343 -6.43 16.88 -8.37
N TRP A 344 -5.84 15.69 -8.41
CA TRP A 344 -4.93 15.31 -9.47
C TRP A 344 -5.63 15.32 -10.84
N THR A 345 -4.86 15.57 -11.90
CA THR A 345 -5.25 15.14 -13.25
C THR A 345 -4.40 13.93 -13.62
N LYS A 346 -4.92 13.04 -14.49
CA LYS A 346 -4.19 11.84 -14.94
C LYS A 346 -2.75 12.17 -15.34
N THR A 347 -2.57 13.16 -16.22
CA THR A 347 -1.26 13.59 -16.72
C THR A 347 -0.35 14.14 -15.61
N ALA A 348 -0.89 14.92 -14.67
CA ALA A 348 -0.09 15.47 -13.57
C ALA A 348 0.38 14.37 -12.60
N LEU A 349 -0.48 13.38 -12.31
CA LEU A 349 -0.15 12.26 -11.43
C LEU A 349 0.86 11.31 -12.09
N GLU A 350 0.69 11.01 -13.39
CA GLU A 350 1.68 10.25 -14.17
C GLU A 350 3.04 10.96 -14.23
N GLN A 351 3.07 12.29 -14.37
CA GLN A 351 4.31 13.08 -14.29
C GLN A 351 4.92 13.06 -12.88
N ALA A 352 4.09 13.09 -11.82
CA ALA A 352 4.56 13.07 -10.44
C ALA A 352 5.19 11.71 -10.05
N ILE A 353 4.66 10.59 -10.54
CA ILE A 353 5.26 9.24 -10.37
C ILE A 353 6.69 9.22 -10.92
N VAL A 354 6.90 9.81 -12.09
CA VAL A 354 8.23 9.90 -12.74
C VAL A 354 9.15 10.86 -12.00
N ALA A 355 8.65 12.04 -11.59
CA ALA A 355 9.43 13.02 -10.83
C ALA A 355 9.88 12.47 -9.45
N ALA A 356 9.06 11.63 -8.82
CA ALA A 356 9.38 10.92 -7.58
C ALA A 356 10.34 9.72 -7.79
N ASN A 357 10.78 9.44 -9.03
CA ASN A 357 11.63 8.31 -9.41
C ASN A 357 11.06 6.91 -9.07
N ILE A 358 9.74 6.83 -8.85
CA ILE A 358 9.03 5.58 -8.55
C ILE A 358 9.18 4.63 -9.74
N ASP A 359 8.75 5.05 -10.94
CA ASP A 359 9.04 4.38 -12.20
C ASP A 359 9.30 5.42 -13.32
N VAL A 360 9.73 4.98 -14.50
CA VAL A 360 9.97 5.86 -15.65
C VAL A 360 8.69 6.14 -16.44
N ALA A 361 8.74 7.09 -17.37
CA ALA A 361 7.60 7.48 -18.19
C ALA A 361 6.99 6.28 -18.93
N GLY A 362 5.68 6.07 -18.75
CA GLY A 362 4.93 4.94 -19.30
C GLY A 362 4.86 3.70 -18.39
N GLY A 363 5.74 3.56 -17.40
CA GLY A 363 5.82 2.35 -16.57
C GLY A 363 4.66 2.14 -15.61
N ILE A 364 4.09 3.23 -15.10
CA ILE A 364 2.80 3.24 -14.41
C ILE A 364 1.90 4.26 -15.10
N SER A 365 0.66 3.85 -15.41
CA SER A 365 -0.42 4.75 -15.84
C SER A 365 -1.51 4.82 -14.77
N VAL A 366 -2.29 5.90 -14.73
CA VAL A 366 -3.41 6.04 -13.79
C VAL A 366 -4.77 6.21 -14.45
N GLU A 367 -5.80 5.73 -13.78
CA GLU A 367 -7.21 5.80 -14.19
C GLU A 367 -8.05 6.32 -13.01
N GLU A 368 -8.84 7.38 -13.22
CA GLU A 368 -9.80 7.82 -12.21
C GLU A 368 -11.02 6.89 -12.25
N ILE A 369 -11.30 6.18 -11.16
CA ILE A 369 -12.50 5.32 -11.07
C ILE A 369 -13.74 6.16 -10.77
N LYS A 370 -13.63 7.08 -9.82
CA LYS A 370 -14.73 7.92 -9.32
C LYS A 370 -14.17 9.10 -8.52
N THR A 371 -14.90 10.22 -8.53
CA THR A 371 -14.84 11.25 -7.49
C THR A 371 -16.19 11.28 -6.76
N ILE A 372 -16.18 11.18 -5.44
CA ILE A 372 -17.38 11.29 -4.59
C ILE A 372 -17.34 12.62 -3.83
N ASN A 373 -18.30 13.50 -4.13
CA ASN A 373 -18.66 14.61 -3.25
C ASN A 373 -19.15 14.05 -1.91
N THR A 374 -18.40 14.26 -0.82
CA THR A 374 -18.81 13.71 0.50
C THR A 374 -19.91 14.52 1.17
N ARG A 375 -20.20 15.74 0.68
CA ARG A 375 -21.28 16.64 1.13
C ARG A 375 -21.90 17.39 -0.06
N ALA A 376 -23.08 17.98 0.16
CA ALA A 376 -23.98 18.47 -0.89
C ALA A 376 -23.86 19.99 -1.20
N PHE A 377 -22.72 20.61 -0.93
CA PHE A 377 -22.48 22.04 -1.19
C PHE A 377 -21.29 22.25 -2.16
N THR A 378 -21.27 23.40 -2.85
CA THR A 378 -20.27 23.72 -3.88
C THR A 378 -18.91 24.05 -3.29
N GLY A 379 -17.95 23.12 -3.44
CA GLY A 379 -16.64 23.17 -2.80
C GLY A 379 -16.67 22.47 -1.44
N GLY A 380 -15.75 21.53 -1.18
CA GLY A 380 -15.75 20.77 0.06
C GLY A 380 -14.90 19.50 -0.02
N PRO A 381 -14.96 18.63 1.01
CA PRO A 381 -14.16 17.40 1.03
C PRO A 381 -14.61 16.41 -0.05
N GLN A 382 -13.67 16.08 -0.91
CA GLN A 382 -13.77 15.14 -2.01
C GLN A 382 -12.93 13.90 -1.69
N ASN A 383 -13.39 12.74 -2.16
CA ASN A 383 -12.57 11.54 -2.25
C ASN A 383 -12.55 11.09 -3.71
N THR A 384 -11.36 11.13 -4.32
CA THR A 384 -11.11 10.63 -5.67
C THR A 384 -10.36 9.32 -5.60
N THR A 385 -10.93 8.28 -6.18
CA THR A 385 -10.35 6.93 -6.21
C THR A 385 -9.54 6.75 -7.49
N TRP A 386 -8.23 6.58 -7.35
CA TRP A 386 -7.28 6.39 -8.45
C TRP A 386 -6.82 4.94 -8.52
N LYS A 387 -6.82 4.39 -9.74
CA LYS A 387 -6.28 3.07 -10.06
C LYS A 387 -4.95 3.24 -10.79
N PHE A 388 -3.88 2.79 -10.15
CA PHE A 388 -2.53 2.74 -10.70
C PHE A 388 -2.33 1.40 -11.38
N ILE A 389 -1.89 1.41 -12.62
CA ILE A 389 -1.67 0.21 -13.44
C ILE A 389 -0.19 0.21 -13.84
N GLY A 390 0.56 -0.76 -13.33
CA GLY A 390 1.94 -1.02 -13.71
C GLY A 390 2.00 -1.88 -14.97
N HIS A 391 2.74 -1.40 -15.97
CA HIS A 391 2.89 -2.04 -17.29
C HIS A 391 4.19 -2.84 -17.44
N GLY A 392 4.99 -2.96 -16.37
CA GLY A 392 6.20 -3.80 -16.35
C GLY A 392 5.92 -5.20 -16.88
N ASP A 393 6.73 -5.64 -17.83
CA ASP A 393 6.71 -7.00 -18.35
C ASP A 393 8.11 -7.41 -18.83
N GLN A 394 8.26 -8.70 -19.10
CA GLN A 394 9.51 -9.36 -19.51
C GLN A 394 10.13 -8.84 -20.83
N SER A 395 9.42 -8.02 -21.60
CA SER A 395 9.90 -7.41 -22.85
C SER A 395 10.29 -5.93 -22.70
N ASN A 396 9.97 -5.29 -21.57
CA ASN A 396 10.19 -3.88 -21.33
C ASN A 396 11.12 -3.60 -20.13
N HIS A 397 11.22 -2.33 -19.72
CA HIS A 397 12.17 -1.86 -18.70
C HIS A 397 11.48 -1.15 -17.52
N TRP A 398 10.16 -1.28 -17.43
CA TRP A 398 9.33 -0.71 -16.37
C TRP A 398 9.29 -1.65 -15.17
N LYS A 399 9.22 -1.09 -13.96
CA LYS A 399 9.48 -1.83 -12.72
C LYS A 399 8.28 -2.60 -12.21
N TYR A 400 7.05 -2.15 -12.46
CA TYR A 400 5.87 -2.63 -11.72
C TYR A 400 4.82 -3.32 -12.58
N THR A 401 4.31 -4.46 -12.12
CA THR A 401 3.18 -5.21 -12.70
C THR A 401 1.88 -5.00 -11.92
N ASN A 402 0.76 -5.41 -12.53
CA ASN A 402 -0.58 -5.45 -11.94
C ASN A 402 -1.16 -4.05 -11.65
N HIS A 403 -2.19 -3.96 -10.81
CA HIS A 403 -2.81 -2.68 -10.46
C HIS A 403 -3.13 -2.61 -8.96
N ILE A 404 -3.18 -1.37 -8.45
CA ILE A 404 -3.65 -1.04 -7.10
C ILE A 404 -4.61 0.14 -7.18
N THR A 405 -5.63 0.14 -6.33
CA THR A 405 -6.62 1.21 -6.22
C THR A 405 -6.45 1.92 -4.89
N LEU A 406 -6.24 3.24 -4.92
CA LEU A 406 -5.99 4.09 -3.76
C LEU A 406 -7.01 5.24 -3.71
N GLU A 407 -7.17 5.84 -2.53
CA GLU A 407 -8.07 6.98 -2.33
C GLU A 407 -7.27 8.25 -2.01
N HIS A 408 -7.63 9.33 -2.70
CA HIS A 408 -7.06 10.66 -2.51
C HIS A 408 -8.15 11.57 -1.93
N ASN A 409 -7.93 12.00 -0.68
CA ASN A 409 -8.83 12.91 0.02
C ASN A 409 -8.30 14.34 -0.14
N TRP A 410 -9.08 15.22 -0.76
CA TRP A 410 -8.75 16.62 -1.02
C TRP A 410 -9.95 17.51 -0.71
N ASN A 411 -9.72 18.79 -0.42
CA ASN A 411 -10.78 19.71 -0.02
C ASN A 411 -10.72 21.00 -0.83
N ASN A 412 -11.61 21.15 -1.82
CA ASN A 412 -11.72 22.38 -2.61
C ASN A 412 -12.66 23.42 -1.99
N LEU A 413 -12.69 23.49 -0.66
CA LEU A 413 -13.13 24.68 0.06
C LEU A 413 -12.13 25.81 -0.18
N GLU A 414 -12.47 26.65 -1.15
CA GLU A 414 -11.94 28.00 -1.25
C GLU A 414 -12.42 28.78 -0.01
N ASP A 415 -11.47 29.23 0.82
CA ASP A 415 -11.77 30.00 2.03
C ASP A 415 -12.25 31.40 1.65
N LYS A 416 -13.58 31.58 1.62
CA LYS A 416 -14.25 32.83 1.21
C LYS A 416 -14.43 33.81 2.36
N THR A 417 -13.94 33.46 3.54
CA THR A 417 -14.07 34.30 4.72
C THR A 417 -13.17 35.52 4.59
N GLN A 418 -13.64 36.67 5.07
CA GLN A 418 -12.94 37.94 4.97
C GLN A 418 -12.46 38.40 6.34
N ASN A 419 -11.33 39.11 6.42
CA ASN A 419 -10.93 39.71 7.69
C ASN A 419 -11.97 40.77 8.10
N ILE A 420 -12.47 40.69 9.33
CA ILE A 420 -13.50 41.59 9.88
C ILE A 420 -13.13 43.08 9.82
N ILE A 421 -11.84 43.41 9.70
CA ILE A 421 -11.37 44.79 9.44
C ILE A 421 -11.95 45.40 8.14
N ASN A 422 -12.32 44.57 7.17
CA ASN A 422 -12.91 45.01 5.89
C ASN A 422 -14.30 45.66 6.07
N ILE A 423 -15.01 45.35 7.17
CA ILE A 423 -16.33 45.91 7.50
C ILE A 423 -16.30 46.89 8.68
N ASN A 424 -15.11 47.42 9.01
CA ASN A 424 -14.89 48.41 10.07
C ASN A 424 -15.95 49.52 10.08
N SER A 425 -16.22 50.16 8.93
CA SER A 425 -17.23 51.22 8.83
C SER A 425 -18.64 50.73 9.16
N GLN A 426 -19.08 49.60 8.60
CA GLN A 426 -20.41 49.03 8.84
C GLN A 426 -20.64 48.70 10.32
N LEU A 427 -19.61 48.14 10.98
CA LEU A 427 -19.67 47.84 12.42
C LEU A 427 -19.65 49.13 13.26
N GLN A 428 -18.88 50.15 12.87
CA GLN A 428 -18.81 51.44 13.57
C GLN A 428 -20.10 52.27 13.39
N ASP A 429 -20.73 52.21 12.22
CA ASP A 429 -22.02 52.84 11.90
C ASP A 429 -23.17 52.16 12.68
N LEU A 430 -23.15 50.83 12.79
CA LEU A 430 -24.07 50.07 13.64
C LEU A 430 -23.89 50.48 15.12
N LEU A 431 -22.64 50.51 15.58
CA LEU A 431 -22.28 50.85 16.96
C LEU A 431 -22.77 52.25 17.33
N ASN A 432 -22.64 53.22 16.42
CA ASN A 432 -23.06 54.62 16.61
C ASN A 432 -24.50 54.91 16.10
N SER A 433 -25.34 53.88 15.95
CA SER A 433 -26.72 54.04 15.49
C SER A 433 -27.55 54.97 16.41
N PRO A 434 -28.52 55.74 15.85
CA PRO A 434 -29.24 56.78 16.59
C PRO A 434 -29.86 56.30 17.91
N ASP A 435 -30.41 55.09 17.94
CA ASP A 435 -31.06 54.50 19.11
C ASP A 435 -30.11 54.28 20.31
N TYR A 436 -28.79 54.24 20.07
CA TYR A 436 -27.77 54.00 21.10
C TYR A 436 -26.91 55.22 21.42
N THR A 437 -27.21 56.39 20.82
CA THR A 437 -26.55 57.67 21.15
C THR A 437 -26.64 58.04 22.64
N ASN A 438 -27.71 57.61 23.33
CA ASN A 438 -27.97 57.94 24.74
C ASN A 438 -27.97 56.72 25.70
N LYS A 439 -27.55 55.52 25.26
CA LYS A 439 -27.51 54.31 26.10
C LYS A 439 -26.44 53.33 25.61
N SER A 440 -25.74 52.65 26.53
CA SER A 440 -24.81 51.59 26.12
C SER A 440 -25.54 50.46 25.41
N TRP A 441 -24.88 49.87 24.43
CA TRP A 441 -25.13 48.50 24.02
C TRP A 441 -25.01 47.53 25.20
N THR A 442 -25.77 46.44 25.13
CA THR A 442 -25.45 45.19 25.82
C THR A 442 -24.92 44.19 24.78
N LYS A 443 -24.09 43.22 25.20
CA LYS A 443 -23.53 42.19 24.30
C LYS A 443 -24.60 41.56 23.41
N THR A 444 -25.68 41.07 24.01
CA THR A 444 -26.78 40.40 23.29
C THR A 444 -27.53 41.33 22.34
N ALA A 445 -27.74 42.59 22.72
CA ALA A 445 -28.41 43.56 21.84
C ALA A 445 -27.54 43.89 20.61
N LEU A 446 -26.22 44.04 20.80
CA LEU A 446 -25.28 44.33 19.71
C LEU A 446 -25.12 43.13 18.77
N GLU A 447 -25.02 41.90 19.32
CA GLU A 447 -25.01 40.66 18.52
C GLU A 447 -26.30 40.49 17.71
N GLN A 448 -27.47 40.80 18.29
CA GLN A 448 -28.75 40.81 17.55
C GLN A 448 -28.80 41.90 16.47
N ALA A 449 -28.20 43.07 16.71
CA ALA A 449 -28.17 44.16 15.75
C ALA A 449 -27.27 43.87 14.54
N ILE A 450 -26.15 43.17 14.72
CA ILE A 450 -25.28 42.68 13.62
C ILE A 450 -26.10 41.80 12.65
N VAL A 451 -26.87 40.86 13.19
CA VAL A 451 -27.72 39.94 12.41
C VAL A 451 -28.87 40.71 11.75
N ALA A 452 -29.54 41.61 12.47
CA ALA A 452 -30.64 42.42 11.93
C ALA A 452 -30.18 43.36 10.78
N ALA A 453 -28.93 43.82 10.83
CA ALA A 453 -28.28 44.58 9.75
C ALA A 453 -27.81 43.70 8.56
N ASN A 454 -28.02 42.38 8.61
CA ASN A 454 -27.56 41.38 7.63
C ASN A 454 -26.02 41.35 7.43
N ILE A 455 -25.26 41.89 8.38
CA ILE A 455 -23.79 41.93 8.30
C ILE A 455 -23.25 40.50 8.28
N ASP A 456 -23.54 39.70 9.31
CA ASP A 456 -23.27 38.26 9.35
C ASP A 456 -24.41 37.50 10.03
N ASP A 457 -24.45 36.18 9.86
CA ASP A 457 -25.50 35.33 10.41
C ASP A 457 -25.34 35.11 11.94
N ALA A 458 -26.38 34.57 12.58
CA ALA A 458 -26.41 34.36 14.02
C ALA A 458 -25.24 33.47 14.50
N GLY A 459 -24.36 34.05 15.33
CA GLY A 459 -23.13 33.42 15.82
C GLY A 459 -21.87 33.75 15.02
N GLY A 460 -21.98 34.30 13.81
CA GLY A 460 -20.84 34.58 12.93
C GLY A 460 -19.91 35.70 13.41
N ILE A 461 -20.48 36.71 14.08
CA ILE A 461 -19.69 37.69 14.86
C ILE A 461 -20.22 37.70 16.29
N SER A 462 -19.31 37.58 17.25
CA SER A 462 -19.58 37.81 18.68
C SER A 462 -18.88 39.06 19.19
N VAL A 463 -19.39 39.68 20.26
CA VAL A 463 -18.78 40.89 20.84
C VAL A 463 -18.36 40.74 22.30
N GLU A 464 -17.30 41.45 22.68
CA GLU A 464 -16.73 41.50 24.03
C GLU A 464 -16.47 42.96 24.41
N GLU A 465 -17.04 43.45 25.52
CA GLU A 465 -16.72 44.78 26.03
C GLU A 465 -15.34 44.72 26.72
N ILE A 466 -14.36 45.44 26.21
CA ILE A 466 -13.01 45.47 26.80
C ILE A 466 -12.99 46.36 28.04
N LYS A 467 -13.59 47.55 27.94
CA LYS A 467 -13.51 48.59 28.97
C LYS A 467 -14.54 49.69 28.78
N THR A 468 -15.26 50.02 29.85
CA THR A 468 -15.91 51.33 30.04
C THR A 468 -14.88 52.33 30.58
N ILE A 469 -14.72 53.50 29.96
CA ILE A 469 -13.94 54.60 30.56
C ILE A 469 -14.90 55.73 30.94
N ASN A 470 -15.35 55.73 32.20
CA ASN A 470 -16.15 56.82 32.77
C ASN A 470 -15.30 58.10 32.80
N THR A 471 -15.58 59.05 31.90
CA THR A 471 -14.72 60.22 31.71
C THR A 471 -14.89 61.31 32.77
N ARG A 472 -15.94 61.24 33.60
CA ARG A 472 -16.28 62.22 34.65
C ARG A 472 -16.89 61.55 35.90
N ALA A 473 -16.84 62.26 37.02
CA ALA A 473 -17.21 61.78 38.36
C ALA A 473 -18.60 62.25 38.86
N PHE A 474 -19.48 62.69 37.96
CA PHE A 474 -20.87 63.07 38.27
C PHE A 474 -21.85 62.13 37.56
N THR A 475 -23.10 62.07 38.04
CA THR A 475 -24.14 61.21 37.45
C THR A 475 -24.74 61.83 36.19
N GLY A 476 -24.46 61.20 35.05
CA GLY A 476 -24.87 61.66 33.72
C GLY A 476 -23.71 62.31 32.95
N GLY A 477 -23.58 61.97 31.67
CA GLY A 477 -22.62 62.61 30.76
C GLY A 477 -22.03 61.66 29.70
N PRO A 478 -21.10 62.17 28.86
CA PRO A 478 -20.46 61.40 27.81
C PRO A 478 -19.63 60.22 28.33
N GLN A 479 -19.93 59.05 27.80
CA GLN A 479 -19.28 57.77 28.06
C GLN A 479 -18.66 57.23 26.78
N ASN A 480 -17.62 56.41 26.93
CA ASN A 480 -17.05 55.63 25.85
C ASN A 480 -16.94 54.16 26.31
N THR A 481 -17.56 53.24 25.55
CA THR A 481 -17.41 51.80 25.74
C THR A 481 -16.68 51.17 24.55
N THR A 482 -15.58 50.50 24.84
CA THR A 482 -14.72 49.87 23.82
C THR A 482 -15.18 48.43 23.57
N TRP A 483 -15.63 48.14 22.34
CA TRP A 483 -16.15 46.83 21.93
C TRP A 483 -15.21 46.12 20.98
N LYS A 484 -14.89 44.87 21.30
CA LYS A 484 -14.15 43.94 20.46
C LYS A 484 -15.13 43.05 19.70
N PHE A 485 -15.15 43.15 18.39
CA PHE A 485 -15.89 42.27 17.49
C PHE A 485 -14.97 41.12 17.07
N ILE A 486 -15.44 39.89 17.18
CA ILE A 486 -14.71 38.67 16.85
C ILE A 486 -15.52 37.91 15.81
N GLY A 487 -14.98 37.77 14.60
CA GLY A 487 -15.55 36.96 13.53
C GLY A 487 -15.10 35.51 13.65
N HIS A 488 -16.07 34.58 13.59
CA HIS A 488 -15.87 33.13 13.76
C HIS A 488 -15.88 32.36 12.43
N GLY A 489 -15.90 33.04 11.29
CA GLY A 489 -15.79 32.43 9.98
C GLY A 489 -14.56 31.53 9.87
N ASP A 490 -14.77 30.32 9.38
CA ASP A 490 -13.72 29.39 8.97
C ASP A 490 -14.26 28.42 7.89
N GLN A 491 -13.37 27.62 7.31
CA GLN A 491 -13.67 26.66 6.24
C GLN A 491 -14.67 25.56 6.64
N SER A 492 -15.02 25.41 7.91
CA SER A 492 -16.00 24.43 8.39
C SER A 492 -17.41 24.98 8.55
N ASN A 493 -17.59 26.31 8.51
CA ASN A 493 -18.87 26.98 8.75
C ASN A 493 -19.30 27.90 7.59
N HIS A 494 -20.33 28.72 7.81
CA HIS A 494 -20.98 29.56 6.78
C HIS A 494 -20.83 31.07 7.04
N TRP A 495 -20.17 31.44 8.14
CA TRP A 495 -20.04 32.82 8.58
C TRP A 495 -18.98 33.57 7.77
N LYS A 496 -19.20 34.87 7.56
CA LYS A 496 -18.51 35.64 6.52
C LYS A 496 -17.16 36.19 6.97
N TYR A 497 -16.97 36.45 8.28
CA TYR A 497 -15.82 37.21 8.77
C TYR A 497 -14.95 36.49 9.80
N THR A 498 -13.65 36.77 9.77
CA THR A 498 -12.62 36.18 10.64
C THR A 498 -11.82 37.25 11.40
N ASN A 499 -10.99 36.80 12.34
CA ASN A 499 -10.15 37.66 13.19
C ASN A 499 -11.00 38.58 14.08
N HIS A 500 -10.41 39.67 14.59
CA HIS A 500 -11.10 40.62 15.46
C HIS A 500 -10.74 42.06 15.14
N ILE A 501 -11.65 42.97 15.47
CA ILE A 501 -11.45 44.44 15.44
C ILE A 501 -11.99 45.04 16.74
N THR A 502 -11.37 46.12 17.19
CA THR A 502 -11.80 46.87 18.39
C THR A 502 -12.27 48.25 17.98
N LEU A 503 -13.49 48.63 18.39
CA LEU A 503 -14.17 49.88 18.03
C LEU A 503 -14.62 50.62 19.29
N GLU A 504 -14.81 51.94 19.17
CA GLU A 504 -15.25 52.80 20.27
C GLU A 504 -16.70 53.26 20.07
N HIS A 505 -17.53 53.04 21.08
CA HIS A 505 -18.91 53.51 21.13
C HIS A 505 -18.98 54.76 22.00
N ASN A 506 -19.26 55.92 21.39
CA ASN A 506 -19.45 57.17 22.12
C ASN A 506 -20.95 57.42 22.33
N TRP A 507 -21.39 57.46 23.59
CA TRP A 507 -22.80 57.61 24.00
C TRP A 507 -22.91 58.50 25.23
N ASN A 508 -24.12 58.95 25.58
CA ASN A 508 -24.32 59.94 26.65
C ASN A 508 -25.48 59.55 27.59
N ASN A 509 -25.20 59.25 28.86
CA ASN A 509 -26.21 58.73 29.79
C ASN A 509 -27.06 59.85 30.43
N LEU A 510 -27.70 60.69 29.60
CA LEU A 510 -28.61 61.75 30.05
C LEU A 510 -29.90 61.14 30.64
N GLU A 511 -29.97 61.09 31.97
CA GLU A 511 -31.23 60.85 32.69
C GLU A 511 -32.02 62.16 32.78
N ASP A 512 -33.18 62.23 32.13
CA ASP A 512 -34.13 63.30 32.35
C ASP A 512 -34.70 63.21 33.77
N LYS A 513 -34.34 64.19 34.61
CA LYS A 513 -34.73 64.26 36.02
C LYS A 513 -35.78 65.33 36.29
N THR A 514 -36.31 65.94 35.23
CA THR A 514 -37.39 66.94 35.35
C THR A 514 -38.68 66.28 35.84
N GLN A 515 -39.48 67.05 36.58
CA GLN A 515 -40.78 66.60 37.07
C GLN A 515 -41.88 67.46 36.47
N ASN A 516 -43.07 66.90 36.23
CA ASN A 516 -44.19 67.72 35.79
C ASN A 516 -44.59 68.68 36.92
N ILE A 517 -44.70 69.98 36.62
CA ILE A 517 -45.04 71.05 37.58
C ILE A 517 -46.36 70.79 38.34
N ILE A 518 -47.26 69.96 37.81
CA ILE A 518 -48.47 69.51 38.53
C ILE A 518 -48.15 68.82 39.87
N ASN A 519 -46.97 68.21 40.00
CA ASN A 519 -46.53 67.54 41.23
C ASN A 519 -46.33 68.51 42.41
N ILE A 520 -46.11 69.81 42.14
CA ILE A 520 -45.94 70.87 43.16
C ILE A 520 -47.15 71.81 43.26
N ASN A 521 -48.31 71.38 42.77
CA ASN A 521 -49.58 72.11 42.83
C ASN A 521 -49.85 72.75 44.20
N SER A 522 -49.74 71.97 45.29
CA SER A 522 -49.94 72.49 46.65
C SER A 522 -48.94 73.59 47.03
N GLN A 523 -47.65 73.41 46.76
CA GLN A 523 -46.61 74.39 47.09
C GLN A 523 -46.83 75.72 46.35
N LEU A 524 -47.24 75.67 45.09
CA LEU A 524 -47.57 76.88 44.30
C LEU A 524 -48.88 77.54 44.77
N GLN A 525 -49.87 76.74 45.19
CA GLN A 525 -51.14 77.26 45.72
C GLN A 525 -50.99 77.87 47.12
N ASP A 526 -50.15 77.27 47.97
CA ASP A 526 -49.77 77.80 49.29
C ASP A 526 -48.98 79.12 49.14
N LEU A 527 -48.07 79.20 48.15
CA LEU A 527 -47.35 80.42 47.81
C LEU A 527 -48.32 81.55 47.39
N LEU A 528 -49.27 81.26 46.49
CA LEU A 528 -50.29 82.24 46.09
C LEU A 528 -51.11 82.75 47.28
N ASN A 529 -51.50 81.85 48.18
CA ASN A 529 -52.33 82.14 49.36
C ASN A 529 -51.54 82.71 50.56
N SER A 530 -50.29 83.14 50.36
CA SER A 530 -49.46 83.77 51.38
C SER A 530 -50.20 84.89 52.14
N PRO A 531 -50.10 84.97 53.48
CA PRO A 531 -50.83 85.95 54.30
C PRO A 531 -50.70 87.40 53.83
N ASP A 532 -49.52 87.79 53.34
CA ASP A 532 -49.24 89.15 52.83
C ASP A 532 -50.10 89.52 51.61
N TYR A 533 -50.56 88.53 50.84
CA TYR A 533 -51.33 88.69 49.60
C TYR A 533 -52.81 88.35 49.76
N THR A 534 -53.31 88.24 51.00
CA THR A 534 -54.75 88.14 51.30
C THR A 534 -55.53 89.40 50.96
N ASN A 535 -54.88 90.57 50.93
CA ASN A 535 -55.54 91.87 50.71
C ASN A 535 -55.00 92.67 49.50
N LYS A 536 -54.14 92.06 48.67
CA LYS A 536 -53.57 92.66 47.44
C LYS A 536 -53.28 91.57 46.40
N SER A 537 -53.40 91.90 45.11
CA SER A 537 -52.94 90.98 44.05
C SER A 537 -51.42 90.78 44.09
N TRP A 538 -50.98 89.66 43.54
CA TRP A 538 -49.60 89.48 43.10
C TRP A 538 -49.28 90.35 41.87
N THR A 539 -47.99 90.59 41.62
CA THR A 539 -47.49 90.98 40.29
C THR A 539 -46.61 89.85 39.76
N LYS A 540 -46.50 89.69 38.43
CA LYS A 540 -45.69 88.64 37.79
C LYS A 540 -44.29 88.54 38.41
N THR A 541 -43.56 89.65 38.46
CA THR A 541 -42.20 89.71 39.02
C THR A 541 -42.14 89.36 40.51
N ALA A 542 -43.12 89.82 41.31
CA ALA A 542 -43.14 89.49 42.74
C ALA A 542 -43.43 88.00 42.99
N LEU A 543 -44.30 87.39 42.18
CA LEU A 543 -44.63 85.97 42.27
C LEU A 543 -43.46 85.10 41.78
N GLU A 544 -42.80 85.46 40.68
CA GLU A 544 -41.58 84.78 40.19
C GLU A 544 -40.44 84.87 41.20
N GLN A 545 -40.24 86.02 41.84
CA GLN A 545 -39.27 86.17 42.94
C GLN A 545 -39.65 85.33 44.17
N ALA A 546 -40.94 85.20 44.48
CA ALA A 546 -41.41 84.40 45.60
C ALA A 546 -41.23 82.88 45.38
N ILE A 547 -41.35 82.38 44.14
CA ILE A 547 -41.04 80.98 43.79
C ILE A 547 -39.57 80.66 44.11
N VAL A 548 -38.65 81.53 43.68
CA VAL A 548 -37.21 81.37 43.93
C VAL A 548 -36.88 81.51 45.42
N ALA A 549 -37.48 82.50 46.12
CA ALA A 549 -37.28 82.69 47.55
C ALA A 549 -37.81 81.51 48.41
N ALA A 550 -38.82 80.79 47.92
CA ALA A 550 -39.33 79.56 48.51
C ALA A 550 -38.47 78.31 48.18
N ASN A 551 -37.37 78.46 47.43
CA ASN A 551 -36.51 77.38 46.91
C ASN A 551 -37.23 76.33 46.05
N ILE A 552 -38.41 76.67 45.49
CA ILE A 552 -39.21 75.76 44.66
C ILE A 552 -38.41 75.40 43.40
N ASP A 553 -38.00 76.40 42.61
CA ASP A 553 -37.08 76.23 41.49
C ASP A 553 -36.12 77.44 41.39
N ASP A 554 -35.03 77.28 40.65
CA ASP A 554 -34.03 78.34 40.46
C ASP A 554 -34.53 79.46 39.55
N ALA A 555 -33.81 80.59 39.53
CA ALA A 555 -34.20 81.76 38.74
C ALA A 555 -34.32 81.43 37.24
N GLY A 556 -35.53 81.61 36.70
CA GLY A 556 -35.89 81.26 35.33
C GLY A 556 -36.56 79.89 35.17
N GLY A 557 -36.45 78.99 36.15
CA GLY A 557 -36.98 77.62 36.06
C GLY A 557 -38.50 77.54 36.02
N ILE A 558 -39.19 78.45 36.72
CA ILE A 558 -40.64 78.65 36.57
C ILE A 558 -40.93 80.13 36.28
N SER A 559 -41.76 80.38 35.26
CA SER A 559 -42.32 81.70 34.94
C SER A 559 -43.83 81.72 35.10
N VAL A 560 -44.44 82.88 35.33
CA VAL A 560 -45.90 83.02 35.51
C VAL A 560 -46.57 83.97 34.51
N GLU A 561 -47.83 83.68 34.18
CA GLU A 561 -48.70 84.51 33.33
C GLU A 561 -50.03 84.77 34.06
N GLU A 562 -50.48 86.02 34.13
CA GLU A 562 -51.86 86.31 34.58
C GLU A 562 -52.82 86.00 33.42
N ILE A 563 -53.76 85.08 33.63
CA ILE A 563 -54.80 84.78 32.62
C ILE A 563 -55.93 85.80 32.71
N LYS A 564 -56.41 86.06 33.93
CA LYS A 564 -57.63 86.84 34.17
C LYS A 564 -57.75 87.27 35.63
N THR A 565 -58.09 88.53 35.88
CA THR A 565 -58.69 88.97 37.15
C THR A 565 -60.21 89.15 36.97
N ILE A 566 -61.00 88.61 37.90
CA ILE A 566 -62.47 88.74 37.92
C ILE A 566 -62.88 89.62 39.10
N ASN A 567 -63.25 90.87 38.79
CA ASN A 567 -63.83 91.79 39.77
C ASN A 567 -65.24 91.32 40.13
N THR A 568 -65.46 90.86 41.37
CA THR A 568 -66.71 90.16 41.71
C THR A 568 -67.92 91.08 41.93
N ARG A 569 -67.71 92.37 42.25
CA ARG A 569 -68.76 93.38 42.47
C ARG A 569 -68.33 94.79 42.04
N ALA A 570 -69.31 95.65 41.77
CA ALA A 570 -69.14 96.96 41.13
C ALA A 570 -69.09 98.15 42.12
N PHE A 571 -68.42 97.99 43.27
CA PHE A 571 -68.14 99.08 44.21
C PHE A 571 -66.66 99.08 44.60
N THR A 572 -66.15 100.22 45.07
CA THR A 572 -64.72 100.40 45.38
C THR A 572 -64.31 99.61 46.61
N GLY A 573 -63.72 98.44 46.38
CA GLY A 573 -63.19 97.55 47.42
C GLY A 573 -64.08 96.32 47.67
N GLY A 574 -63.50 95.13 47.62
CA GLY A 574 -64.20 93.86 47.87
C GLY A 574 -63.39 92.63 47.46
N PRO A 575 -64.00 91.43 47.48
CA PRO A 575 -63.36 90.19 47.06
C PRO A 575 -63.05 90.17 45.56
N GLN A 576 -61.86 89.67 45.23
CA GLN A 576 -61.29 89.53 43.89
C GLN A 576 -60.74 88.11 43.73
N ASN A 577 -60.69 87.61 42.49
CA ASN A 577 -59.99 86.38 42.14
C ASN A 577 -59.12 86.63 40.90
N THR A 578 -57.84 86.25 40.98
CA THR A 578 -56.86 86.37 39.92
C THR A 578 -56.31 84.99 39.57
N THR A 579 -56.45 84.58 38.31
CA THR A 579 -56.00 83.28 37.80
C THR A 579 -54.58 83.38 37.23
N TRP A 580 -53.66 82.58 37.78
CA TRP A 580 -52.24 82.52 37.38
C TRP A 580 -51.89 81.20 36.72
N LYS A 581 -51.17 81.24 35.60
CA LYS A 581 -50.55 80.08 34.94
C LYS A 581 -49.06 80.05 35.26
N PHE A 582 -48.58 78.95 35.82
CA PHE A 582 -47.17 78.67 36.09
C PHE A 582 -46.65 77.77 34.99
N ILE A 583 -45.47 78.06 34.45
CA ILE A 583 -44.83 77.32 33.35
C ILE A 583 -43.42 76.96 33.81
N GLY A 584 -43.12 75.66 33.88
CA GLY A 584 -41.78 75.13 34.16
C GLY A 584 -40.98 74.91 32.87
N HIS A 585 -39.72 75.34 32.87
CA HIS A 585 -38.81 75.34 31.71
C HIS A 585 -37.69 74.29 31.80
N GLY A 586 -37.74 73.38 32.77
CA GLY A 586 -36.78 72.29 32.91
C GLY A 586 -36.69 71.43 31.64
N ASP A 587 -35.46 71.09 31.23
CA ASP A 587 -35.17 70.14 30.15
C ASP A 587 -33.79 69.48 30.35
N GLN A 588 -33.47 68.48 29.52
CA GLN A 588 -32.25 67.67 29.61
C GLN A 588 -30.93 68.44 29.37
N SER A 589 -31.00 69.70 28.95
CA SER A 589 -29.86 70.60 28.73
C SER A 589 -29.68 71.65 29.82
N ASN A 590 -30.63 71.79 30.74
CA ASN A 590 -30.61 72.78 31.82
C ASN A 590 -30.70 72.15 33.23
N HIS A 591 -30.80 72.99 34.27
CA HIS A 591 -30.75 72.56 35.68
C HIS A 591 -32.07 72.77 36.43
N TRP A 592 -33.10 73.29 35.75
CA TRP A 592 -34.39 73.60 36.35
C TRP A 592 -35.23 72.33 36.54
N LYS A 593 -36.00 72.30 37.63
CA LYS A 593 -36.59 71.05 38.14
C LYS A 593 -37.89 70.67 37.44
N TYR A 594 -38.65 71.63 36.91
CA TYR A 594 -40.04 71.40 36.50
C TYR A 594 -40.33 71.65 35.02
N THR A 595 -41.13 70.77 34.42
CA THR A 595 -41.68 70.86 33.05
C THR A 595 -43.18 71.15 33.04
N ASN A 596 -43.70 71.52 31.87
CA ASN A 596 -45.14 71.73 31.59
C ASN A 596 -45.72 72.95 32.33
N HIS A 597 -47.05 73.04 32.44
CA HIS A 597 -47.72 74.18 33.07
C HIS A 597 -48.92 73.75 33.94
N ILE A 598 -49.27 74.59 34.91
CA ILE A 598 -50.45 74.46 35.77
C ILE A 598 -51.11 75.83 35.95
N THR A 599 -52.44 75.85 36.09
CA THR A 599 -53.23 77.07 36.32
C THR A 599 -53.89 77.01 37.70
N LEU A 600 -53.73 78.07 38.49
CA LEU A 600 -54.20 78.20 39.87
C LEU A 600 -54.95 79.51 40.10
N GLU A 601 -55.74 79.59 41.17
CA GLU A 601 -56.51 80.78 41.54
C GLU A 601 -55.99 81.41 42.83
N HIS A 602 -55.95 82.75 42.85
CA HIS A 602 -55.57 83.56 44.00
C HIS A 602 -56.75 84.46 44.40
N ASN A 603 -57.26 84.28 45.62
CA ASN A 603 -58.41 85.02 46.14
C ASN A 603 -57.94 86.07 47.16
N TRP A 604 -58.31 87.34 46.96
CA TRP A 604 -57.87 88.48 47.78
C TRP A 604 -58.97 89.55 47.95
N ASN A 605 -58.83 90.48 48.91
CA ASN A 605 -59.89 91.44 49.24
C ASN A 605 -59.35 92.86 49.57
N ASN A 606 -59.92 93.91 48.95
CA ASN A 606 -59.44 95.30 49.09
C ASN A 606 -60.48 96.29 49.69
N LYS A 607 -61.24 95.86 50.70
CA LYS A 607 -62.17 96.72 51.47
C LYS A 607 -61.44 97.75 52.35
N LYS A 608 -62.02 98.96 52.54
CA LYS A 608 -61.49 100.06 53.38
C LYS A 608 -62.60 100.72 54.21
N ASP A 609 -62.26 101.34 55.34
CA ASP A 609 -63.16 102.22 56.13
C ASP A 609 -63.38 103.57 55.42
N SER A 610 -64.54 104.20 55.65
CA SER A 610 -64.97 105.46 55.05
C SER A 610 -65.69 106.41 56.03
N SER A 611 -65.64 106.14 57.35
CA SER A 611 -66.24 107.00 58.37
C SER A 611 -65.36 108.23 58.68
N GLU A 612 -65.99 109.40 58.88
CA GLU A 612 -65.32 110.67 59.21
C GLU A 612 -65.22 110.84 60.74
N ASN A 613 -64.30 111.66 61.26
CA ASN A 613 -64.27 111.92 62.70
C ASN A 613 -65.27 113.02 63.11
N ILE A 614 -66.00 112.82 64.21
CA ILE A 614 -67.05 113.72 64.69
C ILE A 614 -66.53 115.14 65.05
N ILE A 615 -65.23 115.29 65.37
CA ILE A 615 -64.62 116.61 65.60
C ILE A 615 -64.75 117.54 64.38
N ASN A 616 -64.85 116.99 63.18
CA ASN A 616 -65.01 117.75 61.93
C ASN A 616 -66.33 118.54 61.87
N ILE A 617 -67.33 118.18 62.69
CA ILE A 617 -68.62 118.89 62.79
C ILE A 617 -68.79 119.64 64.12
N GLN A 618 -67.72 119.82 64.91
CA GLN A 618 -67.72 120.52 66.20
C GLN A 618 -68.55 121.81 66.20
N ASN A 619 -68.32 122.69 65.23
CA ASN A 619 -69.00 123.99 65.17
C ASN A 619 -70.51 123.84 64.97
N ILE A 620 -70.95 122.90 64.11
CA ILE A 620 -72.37 122.63 63.84
C ILE A 620 -73.06 122.16 65.12
N LEU A 621 -72.44 121.22 65.85
CA LEU A 621 -72.97 120.72 67.13
C LEU A 621 -73.02 121.83 68.20
N GLN A 622 -72.01 122.71 68.22
CA GLN A 622 -71.92 123.83 69.18
C GLN A 622 -72.92 124.96 68.88
N ASP A 623 -73.20 125.24 67.60
CA ASP A 623 -74.21 126.21 67.17
C ASP A 623 -75.63 125.73 67.50
N ILE A 624 -75.90 124.43 67.34
CA ILE A 624 -77.16 123.80 67.73
C ILE A 624 -77.40 123.98 69.24
N LEU A 625 -76.40 123.63 70.07
CA LEU A 625 -76.49 123.82 71.52
C LEU A 625 -76.84 125.26 71.90
N ASN A 626 -76.19 126.25 71.27
CA ASN A 626 -76.32 127.68 71.60
C ASN A 626 -77.51 128.40 70.93
N SER A 627 -78.45 127.67 70.32
CA SER A 627 -79.62 128.25 69.64
C SER A 627 -80.51 129.10 70.57
N GLU A 628 -81.16 130.14 70.01
CA GLU A 628 -81.85 131.19 70.78
C GLU A 628 -82.91 130.67 71.75
N ASP A 629 -83.65 129.62 71.37
CA ASP A 629 -84.70 129.01 72.20
C ASP A 629 -84.16 128.36 73.49
N TYR A 630 -82.88 127.98 73.50
CA TYR A 630 -82.21 127.24 74.58
C TYR A 630 -81.32 128.13 75.44
N LYS A 631 -80.98 129.35 75.01
CA LYS A 631 -80.38 130.36 75.90
C LYS A 631 -81.21 130.67 77.16
N ARG A 632 -82.47 130.21 77.24
CA ARG A 632 -83.39 130.35 78.38
C ARG A 632 -83.95 129.04 78.98
N LYS A 633 -83.45 127.85 78.59
CA LYS A 633 -83.78 126.52 79.18
C LYS A 633 -82.64 125.52 78.94
N SER A 634 -82.43 124.49 79.78
CA SER A 634 -81.55 123.38 79.35
C SER A 634 -82.15 122.65 78.13
N TRP A 635 -81.30 121.91 77.44
CA TRP A 635 -81.74 120.88 76.48
C TRP A 635 -82.30 119.68 77.23
N ASP A 636 -83.23 118.97 76.60
CA ASP A 636 -83.49 117.56 76.90
C ASP A 636 -82.65 116.68 75.94
N LYS A 637 -82.09 115.58 76.43
CA LYS A 637 -81.25 114.67 75.62
C LYS A 637 -81.98 114.18 74.37
N VAL A 638 -83.23 113.75 74.51
CA VAL A 638 -84.02 113.15 73.42
C VAL A 638 -84.46 114.23 72.43
N GLU A 639 -84.78 115.43 72.92
CA GLU A 639 -85.03 116.63 72.10
C GLU A 639 -83.81 116.96 71.22
N LEU A 640 -82.60 116.90 71.78
CA LEU A 640 -81.34 117.18 71.07
C LEU A 640 -80.94 116.05 70.09
N GLU A 641 -81.09 114.78 70.47
CA GLU A 641 -80.84 113.63 69.56
C GLU A 641 -81.80 113.63 68.36
N GLN A 642 -83.10 113.94 68.58
CA GLN A 642 -84.08 114.11 67.50
C GLN A 642 -83.71 115.28 66.58
N LEU A 643 -83.17 116.37 67.12
CA LEU A 643 -82.75 117.51 66.32
C LEU A 643 -81.60 117.15 65.37
N LEU A 644 -80.57 116.44 65.82
CA LEU A 644 -79.48 115.99 64.94
C LEU A 644 -79.97 115.14 63.75
N ILE A 645 -80.93 114.25 64.01
CA ILE A 645 -81.54 113.37 63.00
C ILE A 645 -82.40 114.20 62.03
N SER A 646 -83.22 115.12 62.52
CA SER A 646 -84.07 115.97 61.67
C SER A 646 -83.29 117.00 60.84
N MET A 647 -82.12 117.44 61.33
CA MET A 647 -81.15 118.23 60.56
C MET A 647 -80.33 117.38 59.58
N ASN A 648 -80.57 116.06 59.52
CA ASN A 648 -79.87 115.10 58.65
C ASN A 648 -78.33 115.16 58.81
N ILE A 649 -77.86 115.32 60.05
CA ILE A 649 -76.43 115.34 60.37
C ILE A 649 -75.89 113.90 60.32
N ASP A 650 -76.56 112.98 61.02
CA ASP A 650 -76.37 111.54 60.89
C ASP A 650 -77.73 110.84 61.11
N VAL A 651 -77.81 109.54 60.80
CA VAL A 651 -79.03 108.73 60.97
C VAL A 651 -79.25 108.36 62.44
N LYS A 652 -80.43 107.82 62.78
CA LYS A 652 -80.76 107.36 64.13
C LYS A 652 -79.73 106.33 64.64
N GLY A 653 -79.01 106.68 65.71
CA GLY A 653 -77.95 105.87 66.30
C GLY A 653 -76.55 106.12 65.72
N GLY A 654 -76.41 106.95 64.69
CA GLY A 654 -75.12 107.37 64.14
C GLY A 654 -74.36 108.27 65.12
N ILE A 655 -75.03 109.29 65.65
CA ILE A 655 -74.58 110.08 66.81
C ILE A 655 -75.49 109.77 68.02
N VAL A 656 -74.89 109.60 69.20
CA VAL A 656 -75.55 109.44 70.50
C VAL A 656 -75.04 110.52 71.46
N ILE A 657 -75.88 111.00 72.38
CA ILE A 657 -75.60 112.15 73.25
C ILE A 657 -75.62 111.75 74.74
N GLU A 658 -74.78 112.38 75.56
CA GLU A 658 -74.79 112.23 77.04
C GLU A 658 -74.79 113.63 77.71
N GLU A 659 -75.68 113.86 78.67
CA GLU A 659 -75.70 115.09 79.48
C GLU A 659 -74.67 114.97 80.61
N GLY A 660 -73.82 115.99 80.75
CA GLY A 660 -72.82 116.12 81.80
C GLY A 660 -73.27 117.03 82.95
N GLU A 661 -72.30 117.53 83.72
CA GLU A 661 -72.62 118.39 84.87
C GLU A 661 -73.17 119.76 84.44
N THR A 662 -74.15 120.26 85.21
CA THR A 662 -74.69 121.63 85.09
C THR A 662 -74.17 122.51 86.24
N ILE A 663 -73.18 123.35 85.93
CA ILE A 663 -72.55 124.29 86.87
C ILE A 663 -73.39 125.57 86.96
N LYS A 664 -73.58 126.10 88.18
CA LYS A 664 -74.37 127.32 88.45
C LYS A 664 -73.46 128.45 88.92
N HIS A 665 -73.28 129.47 88.09
CA HIS A 665 -72.23 130.49 88.30
C HIS A 665 -72.54 131.52 89.39
N THR A 666 -73.76 131.54 89.95
CA THR A 666 -74.06 132.38 91.13
C THR A 666 -75.01 131.66 92.08
N SER A 667 -74.90 131.96 93.38
CA SER A 667 -75.81 131.49 94.43
C SER A 667 -77.23 132.08 94.36
N LYS A 668 -77.48 133.05 93.47
CA LYS A 668 -78.82 133.58 93.23
C LYS A 668 -79.61 132.60 92.35
N LYS A 669 -80.86 132.30 92.74
CA LYS A 669 -81.79 131.32 92.12
C LYS A 669 -82.15 131.57 90.62
N ARG A 670 -81.51 132.55 89.96
CA ARG A 670 -81.78 133.04 88.60
C ARG A 670 -80.48 133.44 87.84
N GLY A 671 -79.31 132.97 88.28
CA GLY A 671 -78.04 133.19 87.56
C GLY A 671 -77.89 132.30 86.31
N PRO A 672 -76.82 132.50 85.53
CA PRO A 672 -76.47 131.64 84.40
C PRO A 672 -75.97 130.27 84.85
N HIS A 673 -76.21 129.27 84.01
CA HIS A 673 -75.72 127.90 84.14
C HIS A 673 -74.95 127.50 82.89
N THR A 674 -73.99 126.58 83.04
CA THR A 674 -73.32 125.89 81.93
C THR A 674 -73.54 124.40 82.08
N THR A 675 -74.06 123.76 81.05
CA THR A 675 -74.27 122.30 80.98
C THR A 675 -73.32 121.73 79.93
N THR A 676 -72.52 120.72 80.30
CA THR A 676 -71.70 119.98 79.34
C THR A 676 -72.50 118.91 78.61
N TRP A 677 -72.22 118.69 77.33
CA TRP A 677 -72.88 117.71 76.48
C TRP A 677 -71.83 116.94 75.67
N LYS A 678 -71.82 115.61 75.79
CA LYS A 678 -70.95 114.72 75.04
C LYS A 678 -71.69 114.13 73.84
N PHE A 679 -71.06 114.11 72.68
CA PHE A 679 -71.55 113.52 71.43
C PHE A 679 -70.60 112.40 71.00
N VAL A 680 -71.15 111.24 70.64
CA VAL A 680 -70.39 110.03 70.25
C VAL A 680 -70.88 109.53 68.90
N GLY A 681 -69.97 109.44 67.93
CA GLY A 681 -70.20 108.89 66.59
C GLY A 681 -69.83 107.40 66.51
N ASN A 682 -70.71 106.59 65.92
CA ASN A 682 -70.61 105.12 65.90
C ASN A 682 -70.09 104.50 64.59
N GLY A 683 -69.61 105.31 63.64
CA GLY A 683 -69.13 104.88 62.31
C GLY A 683 -67.92 103.94 62.34
N ASN A 684 -67.93 102.93 61.46
CA ASN A 684 -66.77 102.08 61.15
C ASN A 684 -67.00 101.27 59.87
N ILE A 685 -65.95 100.59 59.38
CA ILE A 685 -65.89 99.76 58.18
C ILE A 685 -67.02 98.71 58.01
N ASN A 686 -67.74 98.36 59.08
CA ASN A 686 -68.81 97.36 59.05
C ASN A 686 -70.23 97.95 59.20
N ASN A 687 -70.39 99.28 59.27
CA ASN A 687 -71.68 99.94 59.25
C ASN A 687 -71.71 101.11 58.24
N TYR A 688 -72.74 101.96 58.34
CA TYR A 688 -73.01 103.08 57.41
C TYR A 688 -73.25 104.41 58.15
N PHE A 689 -72.89 104.50 59.44
CA PHE A 689 -72.98 105.75 60.20
C PHE A 689 -71.86 106.70 59.77
N LYS A 690 -72.16 107.99 59.66
CA LYS A 690 -71.24 108.93 59.01
C LYS A 690 -70.02 109.25 59.87
N TYR A 691 -70.21 109.47 61.17
CA TYR A 691 -69.14 109.92 62.06
C TYR A 691 -68.68 108.89 63.08
N ASN A 692 -67.39 108.92 63.42
CA ASN A 692 -66.73 108.12 64.46
C ASN A 692 -66.07 109.02 65.53
N GLY A 693 -65.76 108.45 66.70
CA GLY A 693 -65.10 109.15 67.81
C GLY A 693 -66.07 109.94 68.70
N GLU A 694 -65.54 110.81 69.56
CA GLU A 694 -66.34 111.58 70.52
C GLU A 694 -65.86 113.03 70.71
N ILE A 695 -66.76 113.91 71.15
CA ILE A 695 -66.50 115.31 71.48
C ILE A 695 -67.39 115.78 72.64
N ILE A 696 -66.88 116.67 73.49
CA ILE A 696 -67.63 117.31 74.58
C ILE A 696 -67.72 118.82 74.31
N LEU A 697 -68.91 119.39 74.47
CA LEU A 697 -69.24 120.79 74.21
C LEU A 697 -70.01 121.41 75.37
N GLU A 698 -70.06 122.75 75.44
CA GLU A 698 -70.73 123.49 76.51
C GLU A 698 -71.97 124.24 76.01
N HIS A 699 -73.07 124.17 76.78
CA HIS A 699 -74.28 124.95 76.57
C HIS A 699 -74.48 125.96 77.71
N ASN A 700 -74.55 127.24 77.37
CA ASN A 700 -74.61 128.35 78.33
C ASN A 700 -76.00 129.02 78.33
N TRP A 701 -76.76 128.90 79.42
CA TRP A 701 -78.17 129.29 79.47
C TRP A 701 -78.59 129.94 80.80
N ASN A 702 -79.74 130.63 80.81
CA ASN A 702 -80.28 131.35 81.97
C ASN A 702 -81.72 130.93 82.29
N ASN A 703 -82.18 131.13 83.53
CA ASN A 703 -83.60 130.92 83.87
C ASN A 703 -84.47 132.02 83.24
N LYS A 704 -85.51 131.63 82.47
CA LYS A 704 -86.46 132.55 81.82
C LYS A 704 -87.14 133.49 82.83
N TRP A 705 -87.16 134.78 82.51
CA TRP A 705 -87.92 135.79 83.28
C TRP A 705 -89.42 135.57 83.12
N ILE A 706 -90.15 135.72 84.23
CA ILE A 706 -91.61 135.86 84.28
C ILE A 706 -91.89 137.29 84.74
N GLN A 707 -92.76 138.00 84.01
CA GLN A 707 -93.44 139.22 84.44
C GLN A 707 -94.89 138.86 84.79
#